data_AF-A0A6J3HCT7-F1
#
_entry.id   AF-A0A6J3HCT7-F1
#
_cell.length_a   1.000
_cell.length_b   1.000
_cell.length_c   1.000
_cell.angle_alpha   90.00
_cell.angle_beta   90.00
_cell.angle_gamma   90.00
#
_symmetry.space_group_name_H-M   'P 1'
#
loop_
_entity.id
_entity.type
_entity.pdbx_description
1 polymer ?
#
loop_
_entity_poly.entity_id
_entity_poly.type
_entity_poly.pdbx_seq_one_letter_code
_entity_poly.pdbx_strand_id
1 'polypeptide(L)'
;MAAAPALKHWRTTLERVEKFVSPLYFTDCNLRGRLFGASCPVAALSSFLTPERLPYQEAVQQDFRPAQVGHSFGPTWWTCWFRVELTIPEAWVGQEVHLCWESDGEGLVWRDGEPVQGLTKEGEKTSYVLTDRLGEGDPRSLTLYVEVACNGLLGAGKGSMIAAPDPEKMFQLSRAELAVFHRDVHNLLVDLELLLGIAKGLGKDSQRSFQALYTANQMVNVCDPAQPETFPVAQALASRFFGQRGGESQHTIHATGHCHIDTAWLWPFKETVRKCARSWVTALQLMERNPEFIFACSQAQQLEWVKSHYPGLYSRLQDFASRGQFVPVGGTWVEMDGNLPSGEAMVRQFLQGQNFFLQEFGKMCSEFWLPDTFGYSAQLPQIMRGCGIRRFLTQKLSWNLVNSFPHHTFFWEGLDGSHVLVHFPPGDSYGMQGSVEEVLKTVANNRDKGRANHSAFLFGFGDGGGGPTQTMLDRLKRLSNTDGLPRVQLSSPRQLFSALESGSGQLCTWVGELFLELHNGTYTTHAQIKKGNRECERILHDVELLSSLALARSAQFLYPAAQLQHLWRLLLLNQFHDVVTGSCIQMVAEDAMCHYEDIRSHGNTLLSNAAAALCAGEPGPEGLLIVNTLPWKRTEVMALPKPGGAHSLGLTPSPGDSAQHGLCSCSRPYLAAAPAAPAACVCSAGASRPPPTKTDGSVTLDNGIIRVRLDPTGRLTSLVLVASGRYQLLTALSQYRQIDPSLLPLSHGHNTAHSNPPVGLGWSPHMGQGRLGSSPLSAGAAHSTLPHQVQLEGAKSHGCKHQSHVLPGRPLPRVPWGTSLCCLMMSPCTGMRGTSWTTTWRHGSLCWASQGPWQWVLRAACGAALGSCCRSAPTVGLARRSCWTLAAPMSVSTLR
;
A
#
# COMPACT_ATOMS: atom_id res chain seq x y z
N MET A 1 9.88 -28.81 -58.19
CA MET A 1 8.68 -28.03 -57.87
C MET A 1 9.12 -26.75 -57.18
N ALA A 2 8.56 -25.58 -57.52
CA ALA A 2 8.72 -24.42 -56.66
C ALA A 2 7.98 -24.68 -55.34
N ALA A 3 8.61 -24.40 -54.20
CA ALA A 3 7.92 -24.50 -52.92
C ALA A 3 6.72 -23.56 -52.91
N ALA A 4 5.57 -24.03 -52.40
CA ALA A 4 4.37 -23.20 -52.31
C ALA A 4 4.68 -21.92 -51.52
N PRO A 5 4.16 -20.75 -51.94
CA PRO A 5 4.49 -19.47 -51.31
C PRO A 5 4.08 -19.46 -49.84
N ALA A 6 5.08 -19.41 -48.95
CA ALA A 6 4.86 -19.39 -47.51
C ALA A 6 4.28 -18.04 -47.05
N LEU A 7 2.96 -17.98 -46.87
CA LEU A 7 2.25 -16.80 -46.38
C LEU A 7 2.57 -16.55 -44.90
N LYS A 8 3.34 -15.51 -44.61
CA LYS A 8 3.76 -15.12 -43.26
C LYS A 8 2.67 -14.31 -42.55
N HIS A 9 1.66 -14.98 -41.99
CA HIS A 9 0.56 -14.29 -41.31
C HIS A 9 0.75 -14.22 -39.78
N TRP A 10 1.27 -13.08 -39.31
CA TRP A 10 1.55 -12.77 -37.90
C TRP A 10 0.50 -13.31 -36.92
N ARG A 11 -0.76 -12.92 -37.13
CA ARG A 11 -1.87 -13.24 -36.23
C ARG A 11 -2.10 -14.75 -36.12
N THR A 12 -2.03 -15.48 -37.23
CA THR A 12 -2.27 -16.94 -37.24
C THR A 12 -1.16 -17.69 -36.53
N THR A 13 0.09 -17.24 -36.70
CA THR A 13 1.23 -17.81 -35.96
C THR A 13 1.12 -17.52 -34.46
N LEU A 14 0.71 -16.30 -34.08
CA LEU A 14 0.49 -15.93 -32.67
C LEU A 14 -0.61 -16.79 -32.03
N GLU A 15 -1.80 -16.84 -32.63
CA GLU A 15 -2.93 -17.62 -32.12
C GLU A 15 -2.62 -19.13 -32.04
N ARG A 16 -1.79 -19.67 -32.95
CA ARG A 16 -1.34 -21.08 -32.90
C ARG A 16 -0.51 -21.34 -31.64
N VAL A 17 0.47 -20.48 -31.35
CA VAL A 17 1.34 -20.64 -30.18
C VAL A 17 0.56 -20.38 -28.89
N GLU A 18 -0.33 -19.39 -28.85
CA GLU A 18 -1.23 -19.15 -27.70
C GLU A 18 -2.08 -20.38 -27.35
N LYS A 19 -2.66 -21.05 -28.36
CA LYS A 19 -3.47 -22.26 -28.16
C LYS A 19 -2.64 -23.44 -27.65
N PHE A 20 -1.37 -23.52 -28.01
CA PHE A 20 -0.46 -24.60 -27.57
C PHE A 20 -0.06 -24.52 -26.09
N VAL A 21 -0.08 -23.32 -25.50
CA VAL A 21 0.20 -23.09 -24.07
C VAL A 21 -1.05 -22.72 -23.25
N SER A 22 -2.23 -22.75 -23.87
CA SER A 22 -3.46 -22.24 -23.25
C SER A 22 -3.90 -23.09 -22.05
N PRO A 23 -4.30 -22.46 -20.92
CA PRO A 23 -4.97 -23.15 -19.83
C PRO A 23 -6.45 -23.47 -20.11
N LEU A 24 -6.99 -23.06 -21.27
CA LEU A 24 -8.43 -23.19 -21.61
C LEU A 24 -8.69 -24.01 -22.88
N TYR A 25 -7.79 -23.95 -23.87
CA TYR A 25 -8.01 -24.57 -25.18
C TYR A 25 -7.08 -25.77 -25.40
N PHE A 26 -7.65 -26.89 -25.85
CA PHE A 26 -6.92 -28.12 -26.18
C PHE A 26 -6.15 -28.71 -24.99
N THR A 27 -6.62 -28.54 -23.76
CA THR A 27 -5.96 -29.01 -22.52
C THR A 27 -5.87 -30.53 -22.42
N ASP A 28 -6.57 -31.27 -23.28
CA ASP A 28 -6.45 -32.71 -23.50
C ASP A 28 -5.14 -33.11 -24.21
N CYS A 29 -4.59 -32.24 -25.06
CA CYS A 29 -3.48 -32.55 -25.96
C CYS A 29 -2.36 -31.49 -26.07
N ASN A 30 -2.55 -30.29 -25.53
CA ASN A 30 -1.56 -29.21 -25.58
C ASN A 30 -0.48 -29.34 -24.49
N LEU A 31 0.52 -28.46 -24.52
CA LEU A 31 1.64 -28.51 -23.58
C LEU A 31 1.20 -28.21 -22.13
N ARG A 32 0.25 -27.29 -21.92
CA ARG A 32 -0.22 -26.91 -20.57
C ARG A 32 -0.92 -28.08 -19.86
N GLY A 33 -1.68 -28.89 -20.61
CA GLY A 33 -2.31 -30.12 -20.16
C GLY A 33 -1.36 -31.27 -19.82
N ARG A 34 -0.04 -31.08 -19.99
CA ARG A 34 1.00 -32.04 -19.63
C ARG A 34 1.85 -31.59 -18.44
N LEU A 35 1.53 -30.47 -17.79
CA LEU A 35 2.30 -29.94 -16.66
C LEU A 35 2.30 -30.91 -15.45
N PHE A 36 1.19 -31.59 -15.23
CA PHE A 36 1.07 -32.70 -14.30
C PHE A 36 0.82 -33.98 -15.09
N GLY A 37 1.57 -35.03 -14.76
CA GLY A 37 1.53 -36.34 -15.40
C GLY A 37 0.54 -37.28 -14.72
N ALA A 38 1.02 -38.48 -14.36
CA ALA A 38 0.23 -39.40 -13.55
C ALA A 38 -0.15 -38.77 -12.20
N SER A 39 -1.40 -38.92 -11.78
CA SER A 39 -1.89 -38.53 -10.46
C SER A 39 -2.56 -39.69 -9.74
N CYS A 40 -2.67 -39.58 -8.41
CA CYS A 40 -3.48 -40.47 -7.59
C CYS A 40 -4.06 -39.69 -6.39
N PRO A 41 -5.25 -40.08 -5.88
CA PRO A 41 -5.78 -39.49 -4.65
C PRO A 41 -4.81 -39.61 -3.48
N VAL A 42 -4.98 -38.73 -2.48
CA VAL A 42 -4.35 -38.91 -1.16
C VAL A 42 -4.87 -40.20 -0.50
N ALA A 43 -4.03 -40.86 0.31
CA ALA A 43 -4.34 -42.17 0.87
C ALA A 43 -5.47 -42.11 1.91
N ALA A 44 -5.48 -41.06 2.74
CA ALA A 44 -6.61 -40.68 3.57
C ALA A 44 -6.67 -39.16 3.73
N LEU A 45 -7.89 -38.64 3.86
CA LEU A 45 -8.14 -37.24 4.19
C LEU A 45 -9.11 -37.18 5.37
N SER A 46 -8.77 -36.36 6.35
CA SER A 46 -9.63 -36.08 7.49
C SER A 46 -9.51 -34.61 7.89
N SER A 47 -10.54 -34.05 8.51
CA SER A 47 -10.57 -32.65 8.91
C SER A 47 -11.31 -32.41 10.21
N PHE A 48 -10.99 -31.30 10.86
CA PHE A 48 -11.86 -30.67 11.84
C PHE A 48 -11.96 -29.17 11.57
N LEU A 49 -12.98 -28.53 12.14
CA LEU A 49 -13.35 -27.15 11.88
C LEU A 49 -13.53 -26.44 13.23
N THR A 50 -12.93 -25.27 13.39
CA THR A 50 -12.96 -24.49 14.63
C THR A 50 -13.11 -22.98 14.35
N PRO A 51 -13.83 -22.22 15.19
CA PRO A 51 -13.81 -20.75 15.12
C PRO A 51 -12.50 -20.16 15.63
N GLU A 52 -11.66 -20.96 16.30
CA GLU A 52 -10.40 -20.54 16.90
C GLU A 52 -9.22 -20.64 15.90
N ARG A 53 -8.05 -20.16 16.34
CA ARG A 53 -6.80 -20.13 15.57
C ARG A 53 -5.73 -20.86 16.35
N LEU A 54 -5.97 -22.16 16.51
CA LEU A 54 -5.17 -23.05 17.33
C LEU A 54 -3.71 -23.09 16.82
N PRO A 55 -2.70 -22.99 17.71
CA PRO A 55 -1.34 -23.37 17.39
C PRO A 55 -1.27 -24.82 16.88
N TYR A 56 -0.30 -25.12 16.01
CA TYR A 56 -0.13 -26.46 15.42
C TYR A 56 -0.15 -27.59 16.48
N GLN A 57 0.55 -27.40 17.61
CA GLN A 57 0.66 -28.41 18.67
C GLN A 57 -0.69 -28.79 19.30
N GLU A 58 -1.63 -27.85 19.37
CA GLU A 58 -2.99 -28.07 19.86
C GLU A 58 -3.91 -28.61 18.76
N ALA A 59 -3.74 -28.11 17.53
CA ALA A 59 -4.53 -28.50 16.38
C ALA A 59 -4.34 -30.00 16.01
N VAL A 60 -3.11 -30.52 16.03
CA VAL A 60 -2.85 -31.93 15.69
C VAL A 60 -3.35 -32.94 16.73
N GLN A 61 -3.76 -32.46 17.91
CA GLN A 61 -4.34 -33.29 18.99
C GLN A 61 -5.88 -33.37 18.93
N GLN A 62 -6.53 -32.64 18.03
CA GLN A 62 -7.99 -32.61 17.91
C GLN A 62 -8.54 -33.86 17.19
N ASP A 63 -9.84 -34.13 17.37
CA ASP A 63 -10.55 -35.23 16.70
C ASP A 63 -10.83 -34.94 15.22
N PHE A 64 -9.89 -35.31 14.35
CA PHE A 64 -10.08 -35.27 12.89
C PHE A 64 -11.12 -36.31 12.44
N ARG A 65 -12.12 -35.86 11.67
CA ARG A 65 -13.18 -36.71 11.10
C ARG A 65 -12.93 -36.96 9.60
N PRO A 66 -13.35 -38.11 9.03
CA PRO A 66 -13.16 -38.38 7.60
C PRO A 66 -13.70 -37.26 6.70
N ALA A 67 -12.92 -36.88 5.69
CA ALA A 67 -13.22 -35.81 4.74
C ALA A 67 -12.90 -36.26 3.31
N GLN A 68 -13.42 -35.52 2.32
CA GLN A 68 -13.22 -35.84 0.90
C GLN A 68 -13.16 -34.56 0.05
N VAL A 69 -12.64 -34.67 -1.17
CA VAL A 69 -12.74 -33.59 -2.16
C VAL A 69 -14.22 -33.30 -2.43
N GLY A 70 -14.56 -32.01 -2.53
CA GLY A 70 -15.93 -31.51 -2.55
C GLY A 70 -16.50 -31.15 -1.16
N HIS A 71 -15.80 -31.46 -0.06
CA HIS A 71 -16.23 -31.09 1.29
C HIS A 71 -16.33 -29.56 1.45
N SER A 72 -17.44 -29.11 2.02
CA SER A 72 -17.76 -27.71 2.30
C SER A 72 -17.63 -27.43 3.79
N PHE A 73 -16.93 -26.36 4.14
CA PHE A 73 -16.56 -25.97 5.50
C PHE A 73 -16.61 -24.44 5.65
N GLY A 74 -16.57 -23.94 6.89
CA GLY A 74 -16.76 -22.53 7.20
C GLY A 74 -17.68 -22.32 8.41
N PRO A 75 -18.22 -21.12 8.62
CA PRO A 75 -18.23 -20.01 7.68
C PRO A 75 -16.97 -19.12 7.77
N THR A 76 -17.05 -17.88 7.28
CA THR A 76 -15.96 -16.89 7.24
C THR A 76 -15.24 -16.70 8.58
N TRP A 77 -13.92 -16.52 8.54
CA TRP A 77 -12.99 -16.36 9.67
C TRP A 77 -12.70 -17.59 10.53
N TRP A 78 -13.42 -18.69 10.34
CA TRP A 78 -13.10 -19.98 10.94
C TRP A 78 -11.81 -20.57 10.36
N THR A 79 -11.30 -21.63 10.98
CA THR A 79 -10.15 -22.39 10.51
C THR A 79 -10.56 -23.85 10.33
N CYS A 80 -10.33 -24.41 9.14
CA CYS A 80 -10.48 -25.83 8.87
C CYS A 80 -9.08 -26.46 8.77
N TRP A 81 -8.77 -27.40 9.65
CA TRP A 81 -7.54 -28.15 9.63
C TRP A 81 -7.77 -29.48 8.94
N PHE A 82 -6.94 -29.81 7.94
CA PHE A 82 -6.92 -31.09 7.27
C PHE A 82 -5.68 -31.88 7.65
N ARG A 83 -5.85 -33.14 8.05
CA ARG A 83 -4.79 -34.15 8.13
C ARG A 83 -4.81 -34.94 6.83
N VAL A 84 -3.69 -34.92 6.13
CA VAL A 84 -3.53 -35.44 4.77
C VAL A 84 -2.49 -36.55 4.82
N GLU A 85 -2.95 -37.79 4.62
CA GLU A 85 -2.08 -38.97 4.60
C GLU A 85 -1.78 -39.33 3.15
N LEU A 86 -0.50 -39.46 2.84
CA LEU A 86 0.03 -39.59 1.49
C LEU A 86 0.75 -40.93 1.34
N THR A 87 0.56 -41.60 0.20
CA THR A 87 1.33 -42.77 -0.19
C THR A 87 1.77 -42.60 -1.63
N ILE A 88 3.06 -42.34 -1.84
CA ILE A 88 3.65 -42.10 -3.17
C ILE A 88 3.85 -43.45 -3.89
N PRO A 89 3.30 -43.65 -5.10
CA PRO A 89 3.46 -44.88 -5.87
C PRO A 89 4.92 -45.23 -6.20
N GLU A 90 5.27 -46.52 -6.14
CA GLU A 90 6.61 -47.02 -6.48
C GLU A 90 7.01 -46.71 -7.93
N ALA A 91 6.03 -46.70 -8.84
CA ALA A 91 6.21 -46.37 -10.25
C ALA A 91 6.69 -44.93 -10.50
N TRP A 92 6.73 -44.06 -9.47
CA TRP A 92 7.19 -42.68 -9.56
C TRP A 92 8.61 -42.48 -9.01
N VAL A 93 9.34 -43.55 -8.68
CA VAL A 93 10.78 -43.45 -8.36
C VAL A 93 11.51 -42.77 -9.52
N GLY A 94 12.37 -41.81 -9.18
CA GLY A 94 13.11 -40.98 -10.12
C GLY A 94 12.37 -39.72 -10.61
N GLN A 95 11.10 -39.52 -10.24
CA GLN A 95 10.25 -38.39 -10.66
C GLN A 95 10.16 -37.28 -9.60
N GLU A 96 9.84 -36.05 -10.05
CA GLU A 96 9.43 -34.94 -9.18
C GLU A 96 7.94 -35.11 -8.79
N VAL A 97 7.62 -35.04 -7.49
CA VAL A 97 6.28 -35.36 -6.96
C VAL A 97 5.73 -34.20 -6.13
N HIS A 98 4.52 -33.77 -6.47
CA HIS A 98 3.81 -32.67 -5.79
C HIS A 98 2.54 -33.17 -5.09
N LEU A 99 2.20 -32.51 -3.98
CA LEU A 99 0.82 -32.45 -3.49
C LEU A 99 0.11 -31.32 -4.24
N CYS A 100 -0.89 -31.67 -5.05
CA CYS A 100 -1.80 -30.72 -5.68
C CYS A 100 -2.96 -30.42 -4.73
N TRP A 101 -3.12 -29.16 -4.35
CA TRP A 101 -4.11 -28.71 -3.37
C TRP A 101 -4.81 -27.44 -3.85
N GLU A 102 -6.12 -27.51 -3.98
CA GLU A 102 -6.95 -26.36 -4.34
C GLU A 102 -8.16 -26.34 -3.41
N SER A 103 -8.16 -25.43 -2.45
CA SER A 103 -9.33 -25.08 -1.63
C SER A 103 -9.71 -23.63 -1.88
N ASP A 104 -10.96 -23.27 -1.60
CA ASP A 104 -11.28 -21.89 -1.28
C ASP A 104 -10.65 -21.54 0.07
N GLY A 105 -10.24 -20.29 0.24
CA GLY A 105 -9.53 -19.84 1.44
C GLY A 105 -8.01 -19.91 1.30
N GLU A 106 -7.30 -19.49 2.36
CA GLU A 106 -5.84 -19.45 2.38
C GLU A 106 -5.27 -20.61 3.21
N GLY A 107 -4.45 -21.46 2.59
CA GLY A 107 -3.82 -22.62 3.22
C GLY A 107 -2.41 -22.36 3.74
N LEU A 108 -2.04 -23.03 4.85
CA LEU A 108 -0.67 -23.22 5.32
C LEU A 108 -0.39 -24.73 5.43
N VAL A 109 0.58 -25.22 4.66
CA VAL A 109 1.09 -26.59 4.80
C VAL A 109 2.05 -26.63 5.99
N TRP A 110 1.85 -27.61 6.84
CA TRP A 110 2.69 -27.96 7.98
C TRP A 110 3.28 -29.36 7.78
N ARG A 111 4.58 -29.50 8.06
CA ARG A 111 5.34 -30.74 7.96
C ARG A 111 6.27 -30.85 9.18
N ASP A 112 6.25 -32.00 9.84
CA ASP A 112 7.15 -32.32 10.96
C ASP A 112 7.16 -31.26 12.10
N GLY A 113 6.04 -30.55 12.30
CA GLY A 113 5.89 -29.50 13.31
C GLY A 113 6.11 -28.06 12.82
N GLU A 114 6.69 -27.87 11.64
CA GLU A 114 7.05 -26.56 11.11
C GLU A 114 6.14 -26.17 9.93
N PRO A 115 5.85 -24.86 9.74
CA PRO A 115 5.25 -24.38 8.52
C PRO A 115 6.23 -24.60 7.35
N VAL A 116 5.71 -24.96 6.18
CA VAL A 116 6.55 -25.17 4.97
C VAL A 116 6.10 -24.36 3.76
N GLN A 117 4.81 -24.26 3.44
CA GLN A 117 4.37 -23.46 2.28
C GLN A 117 2.97 -22.89 2.45
N GLY A 118 2.77 -21.65 1.98
CA GLY A 118 1.44 -21.09 1.77
C GLY A 118 0.78 -21.66 0.50
N LEU A 119 -0.54 -21.82 0.53
CA LEU A 119 -1.36 -22.27 -0.60
C LEU A 119 -2.55 -21.32 -0.80
N THR A 120 -2.85 -20.96 -2.04
CA THR A 120 -3.96 -20.06 -2.43
C THR A 120 -4.19 -20.16 -3.93
N LYS A 121 -5.46 -20.14 -4.35
CA LYS A 121 -5.84 -20.04 -5.77
C LYS A 121 -5.46 -18.67 -6.34
N GLU A 122 -5.75 -17.60 -5.60
CA GLU A 122 -5.52 -16.21 -6.02
C GLU A 122 -4.03 -15.87 -6.15
N GLY A 123 -3.17 -16.43 -5.30
CA GLY A 123 -1.72 -16.25 -5.33
C GLY A 123 -0.95 -17.27 -6.18
N GLU A 124 -1.64 -18.02 -7.05
CA GLU A 124 -1.12 -19.07 -7.95
C GLU A 124 -0.28 -20.16 -7.25
N LYS A 125 -0.61 -20.50 -5.99
CA LYS A 125 0.09 -21.50 -5.16
C LYS A 125 -0.84 -22.69 -4.89
N THR A 126 -1.04 -23.52 -5.92
CA THR A 126 -1.95 -24.68 -5.91
C THR A 126 -1.24 -26.04 -5.84
N SER A 127 0.08 -26.05 -5.63
CA SER A 127 0.81 -27.27 -5.30
C SER A 127 2.00 -27.02 -4.37
N TYR A 128 2.40 -28.06 -3.63
CA TYR A 128 3.57 -28.11 -2.77
C TYR A 128 4.47 -29.26 -3.21
N VAL A 129 5.78 -29.00 -3.34
CA VAL A 129 6.77 -30.01 -3.76
C VAL A 129 7.08 -30.93 -2.59
N LEU A 130 6.80 -32.23 -2.73
CA LEU A 130 7.10 -33.24 -1.70
C LEU A 130 8.54 -33.73 -1.80
N THR A 131 8.99 -33.94 -3.04
CA THR A 131 10.39 -34.22 -3.40
C THR A 131 10.65 -33.72 -4.82
N ASP A 132 11.80 -33.06 -5.03
CA ASP A 132 12.28 -32.68 -6.36
C ASP A 132 12.70 -33.91 -7.19
N ARG A 133 12.97 -35.06 -6.54
CA ARG A 133 13.22 -36.36 -7.19
C ARG A 133 13.12 -37.52 -6.18
N LEU A 134 12.12 -38.39 -6.32
CA LEU A 134 11.91 -39.54 -5.42
C LEU A 134 13.03 -40.59 -5.56
N GLY A 135 13.76 -40.87 -4.47
CA GLY A 135 14.73 -41.97 -4.38
C GLY A 135 14.10 -43.31 -3.99
N GLU A 136 14.80 -44.42 -4.27
CA GLU A 136 14.34 -45.77 -3.89
C GLU A 136 14.20 -45.98 -2.36
N GLY A 137 15.03 -45.27 -1.58
CA GLY A 137 15.02 -45.32 -0.12
C GLY A 137 14.18 -44.24 0.56
N ASP A 138 13.51 -43.36 -0.21
CA ASP A 138 12.75 -42.25 0.37
C ASP A 138 11.46 -42.75 1.05
N PRO A 139 11.01 -42.09 2.14
CA PRO A 139 9.75 -42.43 2.80
C PRO A 139 8.57 -42.17 1.87
N ARG A 140 7.95 -43.24 1.38
CA ARG A 140 6.79 -43.20 0.49
C ARG A 140 5.48 -42.84 1.20
N SER A 141 5.39 -43.09 2.50
CA SER A 141 4.24 -42.69 3.32
C SER A 141 4.58 -41.46 4.16
N LEU A 142 3.75 -40.42 4.05
CA LEU A 142 3.95 -39.12 4.69
C LEU A 142 2.61 -38.62 5.25
N THR A 143 2.64 -37.96 6.41
CA THR A 143 1.48 -37.24 6.96
C THR A 143 1.79 -35.75 6.96
N LEU A 144 0.95 -34.97 6.31
CA LEU A 144 0.99 -33.51 6.33
C LEU A 144 -0.28 -32.96 6.99
N TYR A 145 -0.20 -31.72 7.47
CA TYR A 145 -1.38 -30.97 7.89
C TYR A 145 -1.53 -29.72 7.02
N VAL A 146 -2.76 -29.36 6.67
CA VAL A 146 -3.08 -28.13 5.95
C VAL A 146 -4.07 -27.33 6.79
N GLU A 147 -3.61 -26.20 7.32
CA GLU A 147 -4.45 -25.22 8.01
C GLU A 147 -5.08 -24.30 6.95
N VAL A 148 -6.39 -24.36 6.75
CA VAL A 148 -7.11 -23.49 5.82
C VAL A 148 -7.90 -22.43 6.59
N ALA A 149 -7.55 -21.16 6.39
CA ALA A 149 -8.31 -20.02 6.88
C ALA A 149 -9.51 -19.74 5.94
N CYS A 150 -10.71 -19.62 6.52
CA CYS A 150 -11.95 -19.34 5.81
C CYS A 150 -12.05 -17.85 5.41
N ASN A 151 -11.12 -17.40 4.58
CA ASN A 151 -11.12 -16.10 3.90
C ASN A 151 -10.23 -16.21 2.65
N GLY A 152 -10.56 -15.52 1.56
CA GLY A 152 -9.68 -15.43 0.40
C GLY A 152 -8.46 -14.55 0.68
N LEU A 153 -7.56 -14.44 -0.31
CA LEU A 153 -6.35 -13.62 -0.20
C LEU A 153 -6.69 -12.18 0.24
N LEU A 154 -7.73 -11.59 -0.34
CA LEU A 154 -8.21 -10.23 -0.05
C LEU A 154 -9.46 -10.21 0.84
N GLY A 155 -9.52 -11.11 1.83
CA GLY A 155 -10.63 -11.19 2.79
C GLY A 155 -11.85 -11.94 2.25
N ALA A 156 -13.05 -11.49 2.64
CA ALA A 156 -14.30 -12.23 2.42
C ALA A 156 -15.50 -11.34 2.03
N GLY A 157 -15.26 -10.24 1.32
CA GLY A 157 -16.29 -9.27 0.93
C GLY A 157 -17.50 -9.87 0.19
N LYS A 158 -18.70 -9.39 0.54
CA LYS A 158 -19.97 -9.88 -0.01
C LYS A 158 -20.25 -9.31 -1.40
N GLY A 159 -20.07 -10.13 -2.44
CA GLY A 159 -20.37 -9.78 -3.84
C GLY A 159 -19.34 -8.89 -4.54
N SER A 160 -18.54 -8.13 -3.79
CA SER A 160 -17.34 -7.44 -4.28
C SER A 160 -16.24 -7.44 -3.22
N MET A 161 -14.99 -7.21 -3.63
CA MET A 161 -13.81 -7.27 -2.77
C MET A 161 -13.90 -6.37 -1.53
N ILE A 162 -14.23 -5.09 -1.75
CA ILE A 162 -14.28 -4.05 -0.69
C ILE A 162 -15.64 -3.95 0.01
N ALA A 163 -16.58 -4.85 -0.27
CA ALA A 163 -17.83 -4.92 0.48
C ALA A 163 -17.58 -5.45 1.90
N ALA A 164 -18.54 -5.21 2.80
CA ALA A 164 -18.52 -5.84 4.12
C ALA A 164 -18.35 -7.37 4.00
N PRO A 165 -17.57 -8.02 4.89
CA PRO A 165 -17.39 -9.47 4.85
C PRO A 165 -18.73 -10.20 4.90
N ASP A 166 -18.90 -11.27 4.12
CA ASP A 166 -20.08 -12.13 4.21
C ASP A 166 -19.89 -13.11 5.39
N PRO A 167 -20.61 -12.96 6.52
CA PRO A 167 -20.38 -13.78 7.71
C PRO A 167 -20.75 -15.25 7.48
N GLU A 168 -21.63 -15.55 6.51
CA GLU A 168 -22.17 -16.88 6.23
C GLU A 168 -21.51 -17.57 5.02
N LYS A 169 -20.44 -16.99 4.44
CA LYS A 169 -19.78 -17.59 3.27
C LYS A 169 -19.13 -18.92 3.66
N MET A 170 -19.45 -19.95 2.89
CA MET A 170 -18.85 -21.28 2.97
C MET A 170 -17.72 -21.42 1.94
N PHE A 171 -16.82 -22.36 2.19
CA PHE A 171 -15.57 -22.60 1.46
C PHE A 171 -15.48 -24.09 1.10
N GLN A 172 -14.94 -24.42 -0.07
CA GLN A 172 -14.88 -25.81 -0.54
C GLN A 172 -13.45 -26.28 -0.83
N LEU A 173 -13.15 -27.55 -0.49
CA LEU A 173 -11.96 -28.23 -0.98
C LEU A 173 -12.25 -28.79 -2.38
N SER A 174 -11.66 -28.20 -3.42
CA SER A 174 -11.85 -28.59 -4.83
C SER A 174 -10.84 -29.62 -5.34
N ARG A 175 -9.65 -29.74 -4.74
CA ARG A 175 -8.61 -30.70 -5.15
C ARG A 175 -7.67 -31.06 -3.99
N ALA A 176 -7.38 -32.35 -3.84
CA ALA A 176 -6.34 -32.88 -2.95
C ALA A 176 -5.85 -34.23 -3.51
N GLU A 177 -4.72 -34.21 -4.23
CA GLU A 177 -4.15 -35.40 -4.88
C GLU A 177 -2.62 -35.30 -4.97
N LEU A 178 -1.96 -36.43 -5.16
CA LEU A 178 -0.55 -36.49 -5.54
C LEU A 178 -0.43 -36.48 -7.07
N ALA A 179 0.57 -35.80 -7.62
CA ALA A 179 0.86 -35.84 -9.05
C ALA A 179 2.36 -35.76 -9.34
N VAL A 180 2.78 -36.44 -10.42
CA VAL A 180 4.09 -36.23 -11.03
C VAL A 180 4.11 -34.86 -11.70
N PHE A 181 5.12 -34.04 -11.41
CA PHE A 181 5.30 -32.72 -12.02
C PHE A 181 6.33 -32.77 -13.15
N HIS A 182 5.96 -32.30 -14.33
CA HIS A 182 6.85 -32.28 -15.49
C HIS A 182 7.60 -30.95 -15.57
N ARG A 183 8.79 -30.93 -14.95
CA ARG A 183 9.66 -29.75 -14.84
C ARG A 183 10.14 -29.21 -16.19
N ASP A 184 10.34 -30.08 -17.16
CA ASP A 184 10.64 -29.77 -18.55
C ASP A 184 9.46 -29.06 -19.25
N VAL A 185 8.24 -29.56 -19.09
CA VAL A 185 7.01 -28.93 -19.57
C VAL A 185 6.84 -27.53 -18.96
N HIS A 186 7.04 -27.37 -17.65
CA HIS A 186 7.04 -26.06 -16.98
C HIS A 186 8.04 -25.07 -17.61
N ASN A 187 9.29 -25.52 -17.84
CA ASN A 187 10.31 -24.69 -18.49
C ASN A 187 9.91 -24.26 -19.90
N LEU A 188 9.37 -25.18 -20.72
CA LEU A 188 8.90 -24.89 -22.07
C LEU A 188 7.69 -23.95 -22.08
N LEU A 189 6.78 -24.05 -21.12
CA LEU A 189 5.67 -23.11 -20.94
C LEU A 189 6.19 -21.70 -20.66
N VAL A 190 7.10 -21.53 -19.70
CA VAL A 190 7.73 -20.24 -19.41
C VAL A 190 8.42 -19.66 -20.65
N ASP A 191 9.19 -20.48 -21.38
CA ASP A 191 9.90 -20.05 -22.59
C ASP A 191 8.92 -19.58 -23.69
N LEU A 192 7.84 -20.33 -23.95
CA LEU A 192 6.83 -20.00 -24.95
C LEU A 192 5.94 -18.81 -24.56
N GLU A 193 5.52 -18.72 -23.29
CA GLU A 193 4.79 -17.58 -22.74
C GLU A 193 5.59 -16.28 -22.89
N LEU A 194 6.90 -16.32 -22.62
CA LEU A 194 7.78 -15.16 -22.82
C LEU A 194 7.98 -14.82 -24.30
N LEU A 195 8.19 -15.80 -25.19
CA LEU A 195 8.30 -15.54 -26.63
C LEU A 195 7.01 -14.92 -27.20
N LEU A 196 5.84 -15.37 -26.73
CA LEU A 196 4.55 -14.73 -27.01
C LEU A 196 4.47 -13.31 -26.45
N GLY A 197 4.95 -13.09 -25.23
CA GLY A 197 5.01 -11.76 -24.60
C GLY A 197 5.89 -10.78 -25.38
N ILE A 198 7.06 -11.22 -25.88
CA ILE A 198 7.95 -10.44 -26.74
C ILE A 198 7.27 -10.10 -28.07
N ALA A 199 6.64 -11.10 -28.68
CA ALA A 199 5.89 -10.92 -29.92
C ALA A 199 4.76 -9.88 -29.77
N LYS A 200 4.00 -9.93 -28.67
CA LYS A 200 2.93 -8.96 -28.38
C LYS A 200 3.50 -7.57 -28.08
N GLY A 201 4.42 -7.49 -27.12
CA GLY A 201 4.92 -6.23 -26.56
C GLY A 201 5.77 -5.40 -27.53
N LEU A 202 6.54 -6.04 -28.41
CA LEU A 202 7.34 -5.32 -29.42
C LEU A 202 6.55 -4.99 -30.71
N GLY A 203 5.31 -5.49 -30.84
CA GLY A 203 4.43 -5.18 -31.97
C GLY A 203 4.90 -5.75 -33.32
N LYS A 204 4.19 -5.40 -34.39
CA LYS A 204 4.41 -5.96 -35.74
C LYS A 204 5.55 -5.29 -36.52
N ASP A 205 5.96 -4.10 -36.12
CA ASP A 205 7.00 -3.33 -36.84
C ASP A 205 8.42 -3.71 -36.39
N SER A 206 8.54 -4.53 -35.34
CA SER A 206 9.83 -5.00 -34.80
C SER A 206 10.28 -6.32 -35.43
N GLN A 207 11.49 -6.32 -35.98
CA GLN A 207 12.14 -7.55 -36.47
C GLN A 207 12.37 -8.57 -35.35
N ARG A 208 12.66 -8.12 -34.11
CA ARG A 208 12.84 -9.00 -32.95
C ARG A 208 11.55 -9.72 -32.58
N SER A 209 10.42 -9.05 -32.76
CA SER A 209 9.07 -9.61 -32.60
C SER A 209 8.84 -10.81 -33.54
N PHE A 210 9.19 -10.67 -34.83
CA PHE A 210 9.15 -11.77 -35.79
C PHE A 210 10.15 -12.89 -35.47
N GLN A 211 11.33 -12.59 -34.94
CA GLN A 211 12.29 -13.62 -34.49
C GLN A 211 11.73 -14.42 -33.31
N ALA A 212 11.10 -13.77 -32.33
CA ALA A 212 10.48 -14.43 -31.19
C ALA A 212 9.33 -15.34 -31.65
N LEU A 213 8.42 -14.81 -32.45
CA LEU A 213 7.26 -15.55 -32.95
C LEU A 213 7.66 -16.71 -33.90
N TYR A 214 8.68 -16.51 -34.73
CA TYR A 214 9.25 -17.59 -35.56
C TYR A 214 9.87 -18.68 -34.69
N THR A 215 10.62 -18.32 -33.65
CA THR A 215 11.23 -19.29 -32.71
C THR A 215 10.15 -20.10 -32.01
N ALA A 216 9.13 -19.44 -31.44
CA ALA A 216 8.01 -20.12 -30.80
C ALA A 216 7.25 -21.04 -31.76
N ASN A 217 7.03 -20.62 -33.01
CA ASN A 217 6.41 -21.46 -34.02
C ASN A 217 7.25 -22.68 -34.41
N GLN A 218 8.59 -22.57 -34.39
CA GLN A 218 9.48 -23.71 -34.58
C GLN A 218 9.48 -24.65 -33.36
N MET A 219 9.41 -24.11 -32.14
CA MET A 219 9.21 -24.93 -30.93
C MET A 219 7.90 -25.73 -31.03
N VAL A 220 6.78 -25.11 -31.42
CA VAL A 220 5.49 -25.80 -31.64
C VAL A 220 5.52 -26.78 -32.84
N ASN A 221 6.51 -26.70 -33.74
CA ASN A 221 6.69 -27.70 -34.80
C ASN A 221 7.42 -28.95 -34.33
N VAL A 222 8.33 -28.83 -33.37
CA VAL A 222 9.20 -29.93 -32.92
C VAL A 222 8.76 -30.53 -31.59
N CYS A 223 8.11 -29.75 -30.73
CA CYS A 223 7.58 -30.19 -29.45
C CYS A 223 6.28 -30.95 -29.66
N ASP A 224 6.30 -32.28 -29.52
CA ASP A 224 5.10 -33.09 -29.38
C ASP A 224 4.83 -33.29 -27.87
N PRO A 225 3.73 -32.75 -27.31
CA PRO A 225 3.38 -32.93 -25.90
C PRO A 225 3.18 -34.38 -25.45
N ALA A 226 3.10 -35.35 -26.37
CA ALA A 226 3.03 -36.77 -26.06
C ALA A 226 4.41 -37.48 -26.06
N GLN A 227 5.48 -36.83 -26.54
CA GLN A 227 6.82 -37.40 -26.70
C GLN A 227 7.88 -36.52 -26.01
N PRO A 228 8.18 -36.73 -24.71
CA PRO A 228 9.14 -35.93 -23.94
C PRO A 228 10.56 -35.88 -24.53
N GLU A 229 10.96 -36.89 -25.30
CA GLU A 229 12.22 -36.92 -26.06
C GLU A 229 12.36 -35.75 -27.07
N THR A 230 11.25 -35.10 -27.44
CA THR A 230 11.24 -33.91 -28.30
C THR A 230 11.55 -32.61 -27.56
N PHE A 231 11.34 -32.57 -26.24
CA PHE A 231 11.43 -31.34 -25.44
C PHE A 231 12.83 -30.69 -25.45
N PRO A 232 13.96 -31.43 -25.39
CA PRO A 232 15.30 -30.83 -25.48
C PRO A 232 15.53 -30.05 -26.78
N VAL A 233 14.92 -30.48 -27.89
CA VAL A 233 15.04 -29.80 -29.20
C VAL A 233 14.29 -28.47 -29.17
N ALA A 234 13.09 -28.42 -28.59
CA ALA A 234 12.35 -27.18 -28.39
C ALA A 234 13.07 -26.23 -27.41
N GLN A 235 13.61 -26.76 -26.31
CA GLN A 235 14.34 -25.98 -25.32
C GLN A 235 15.64 -25.39 -25.90
N ALA A 236 16.34 -26.11 -26.79
CA ALA A 236 17.51 -25.58 -27.50
C ALA A 236 17.18 -24.38 -28.40
N LEU A 237 15.99 -24.35 -29.03
CA LEU A 237 15.52 -23.21 -29.82
C LEU A 237 15.27 -21.98 -28.94
N ALA A 238 14.59 -22.15 -27.79
CA ALA A 238 14.38 -21.10 -26.79
C ALA A 238 15.72 -20.57 -26.23
N SER A 239 16.60 -21.49 -25.83
CA SER A 239 17.92 -21.18 -25.26
C SER A 239 18.78 -20.36 -26.22
N ARG A 240 18.74 -20.67 -27.52
CA ARG A 240 19.41 -19.87 -28.56
C ARG A 240 18.79 -18.47 -28.73
N PHE A 241 17.49 -18.29 -28.45
CA PHE A 241 16.83 -16.99 -28.53
C PHE A 241 17.15 -16.11 -27.31
N PHE A 242 16.96 -16.64 -26.09
CA PHE A 242 17.24 -15.92 -24.83
C PHE A 242 18.75 -15.76 -24.56
N GLY A 243 19.60 -16.61 -25.16
CA GLY A 243 21.06 -16.46 -25.11
C GLY A 243 21.62 -15.29 -25.94
N GLN A 244 20.81 -14.67 -26.81
CA GLN A 244 21.21 -13.46 -27.53
C GLN A 244 21.09 -12.26 -26.59
N ARG A 245 22.19 -11.52 -26.43
CA ARG A 245 22.33 -10.48 -25.40
C ARG A 245 22.15 -9.06 -25.92
N GLY A 246 21.54 -8.23 -25.07
CA GLY A 246 21.43 -6.80 -25.27
C GLY A 246 22.76 -6.04 -25.15
N GLY A 247 22.80 -4.84 -25.71
CA GLY A 247 23.93 -3.91 -25.61
C GLY A 247 24.07 -3.24 -24.24
N GLU A 248 25.18 -2.53 -24.03
CA GLU A 248 25.48 -1.86 -22.74
C GLU A 248 24.57 -0.66 -22.43
N SER A 249 24.04 0.00 -23.46
CA SER A 249 23.19 1.19 -23.34
C SER A 249 21.73 0.91 -22.96
N GLN A 250 21.38 -0.34 -22.63
CA GLN A 250 20.01 -0.70 -22.25
C GLN A 250 19.64 -0.17 -20.86
N HIS A 251 18.36 0.16 -20.69
CA HIS A 251 17.79 0.45 -19.37
C HIS A 251 17.88 -0.79 -18.47
N THR A 252 18.25 -0.60 -17.21
CA THR A 252 18.41 -1.70 -16.24
C THR A 252 17.28 -1.69 -15.21
N ILE A 253 16.54 -2.78 -15.16
CA ILE A 253 15.46 -3.01 -14.20
C ILE A 253 16.01 -3.84 -13.03
N HIS A 254 15.87 -3.30 -11.82
CA HIS A 254 16.24 -3.93 -10.56
C HIS A 254 15.01 -4.63 -9.98
N ALA A 255 14.90 -5.92 -10.23
CA ALA A 255 13.81 -6.76 -9.73
C ALA A 255 14.06 -7.14 -8.27
N THR A 256 13.14 -6.77 -7.37
CA THR A 256 13.19 -7.13 -5.94
C THR A 256 11.94 -7.92 -5.58
N GLY A 257 12.09 -9.09 -4.96
CA GLY A 257 10.96 -9.86 -4.46
C GLY A 257 10.26 -9.06 -3.36
N HIS A 258 8.94 -8.97 -3.43
CA HIS A 258 8.15 -8.14 -2.54
C HIS A 258 6.87 -8.89 -2.15
N CYS A 259 6.40 -8.63 -0.94
CA CYS A 259 5.13 -9.12 -0.44
C CYS A 259 4.59 -8.04 0.49
N HIS A 260 3.80 -7.13 -0.06
CA HIS A 260 3.03 -6.20 0.75
C HIS A 260 1.97 -7.01 1.49
N ILE A 261 1.85 -6.79 2.81
CA ILE A 261 0.82 -7.43 3.62
C ILE A 261 0.20 -6.35 4.48
N ASP A 262 -1.10 -6.10 4.30
CA ASP A 262 -1.78 -5.09 5.09
C ASP A 262 -1.91 -5.56 6.53
N THR A 263 -1.42 -4.73 7.45
CA THR A 263 -1.38 -5.08 8.87
C THR A 263 -2.79 -5.34 9.41
N ALA A 264 -3.77 -4.57 8.93
CA ALA A 264 -5.19 -4.91 8.93
C ALA A 264 -5.95 -4.05 7.92
N TRP A 265 -6.66 -4.69 6.98
CA TRP A 265 -7.47 -4.01 5.96
C TRP A 265 -8.84 -4.71 5.81
N LEU A 266 -8.93 -5.73 4.96
CA LEU A 266 -10.13 -6.56 4.75
C LEU A 266 -10.19 -7.78 5.68
N TRP A 267 -9.29 -7.86 6.66
CA TRP A 267 -9.17 -8.92 7.68
C TRP A 267 -8.64 -8.31 9.00
N PRO A 268 -8.95 -8.93 10.16
CA PRO A 268 -8.45 -8.48 11.46
C PRO A 268 -6.95 -8.72 11.65
N PHE A 269 -6.29 -7.95 12.53
CA PHE A 269 -4.85 -8.03 12.83
C PHE A 269 -4.37 -9.46 13.09
N LYS A 270 -5.16 -10.25 13.83
CA LYS A 270 -4.91 -11.67 14.14
C LYS A 270 -4.82 -12.58 12.91
N GLU A 271 -5.26 -12.17 11.72
CA GLU A 271 -5.09 -12.96 10.47
C GLU A 271 -3.75 -12.65 9.80
N THR A 272 -3.31 -11.40 9.89
CA THR A 272 -2.01 -10.95 9.35
C THR A 272 -0.86 -11.80 9.89
N VAL A 273 -0.91 -12.19 11.17
CA VAL A 273 0.05 -13.12 11.79
C VAL A 273 0.23 -14.41 10.95
N ARG A 274 -0.88 -15.01 10.49
CA ARG A 274 -0.87 -16.20 9.63
C ARG A 274 -0.49 -15.89 8.19
N LYS A 275 -0.94 -14.75 7.64
CA LYS A 275 -0.54 -14.26 6.31
C LYS A 275 0.97 -14.08 6.19
N CYS A 276 1.63 -13.53 7.20
CA CYS A 276 3.08 -13.40 7.27
C CYS A 276 3.76 -14.77 7.22
N ALA A 277 3.33 -15.72 8.06
CA ALA A 277 3.88 -17.08 8.07
C ALA A 277 3.76 -17.77 6.70
N ARG A 278 2.54 -17.81 6.12
CA ARG A 278 2.24 -18.39 4.80
C ARG A 278 3.09 -17.77 3.68
N SER A 279 3.25 -16.46 3.70
CA SER A 279 3.97 -15.72 2.66
C SER A 279 5.48 -15.91 2.78
N TRP A 280 6.03 -15.74 3.98
CA TRP A 280 7.47 -15.68 4.18
C TRP A 280 8.12 -17.06 4.20
N VAL A 281 7.44 -18.11 4.68
CA VAL A 281 7.95 -19.48 4.56
C VAL A 281 8.12 -19.89 3.08
N THR A 282 7.17 -19.49 2.23
CA THR A 282 7.24 -19.71 0.79
C THR A 282 8.38 -18.89 0.16
N ALA A 283 8.57 -17.64 0.58
CA ALA A 283 9.69 -16.82 0.12
C ALA A 283 11.05 -17.45 0.51
N LEU A 284 11.18 -18.04 1.70
CA LEU A 284 12.40 -18.74 2.12
C LEU A 284 12.67 -20.01 1.28
N GLN A 285 11.65 -20.81 0.97
CA GLN A 285 11.82 -21.95 0.06
C GLN A 285 12.30 -21.53 -1.34
N LEU A 286 11.86 -20.35 -1.82
CA LEU A 286 12.39 -19.78 -3.06
C LEU A 286 13.85 -19.33 -2.91
N MET A 287 14.27 -18.78 -1.75
CA MET A 287 15.67 -18.42 -1.50
C MET A 287 16.61 -19.63 -1.44
N GLU A 288 16.14 -20.74 -0.86
CA GLU A 288 16.88 -22.01 -0.80
C GLU A 288 17.16 -22.57 -2.20
N ARG A 289 16.19 -22.45 -3.10
CA ARG A 289 16.28 -22.95 -4.49
C ARG A 289 16.94 -21.97 -5.47
N ASN A 290 16.97 -20.68 -5.15
CA ASN A 290 17.47 -19.61 -6.03
C ASN A 290 18.42 -18.69 -5.24
N PRO A 291 19.73 -18.98 -5.18
CA PRO A 291 20.71 -18.18 -4.42
C PRO A 291 20.78 -16.70 -4.84
N GLU A 292 20.42 -16.39 -6.08
CA GLU A 292 20.33 -15.01 -6.60
C GLU A 292 19.05 -14.26 -6.19
N PHE A 293 18.08 -14.92 -5.54
CA PHE A 293 16.81 -14.31 -5.15
C PHE A 293 16.97 -13.43 -3.90
N ILE A 294 16.44 -12.21 -3.99
CA ILE A 294 16.43 -11.20 -2.94
C ILE A 294 14.98 -10.77 -2.68
N PHE A 295 14.59 -10.72 -1.42
CA PHE A 295 13.25 -10.37 -0.95
C PHE A 295 13.31 -9.22 0.06
N ALA A 296 12.45 -8.21 -0.11
CA ALA A 296 12.30 -7.07 0.77
C ALA A 296 11.07 -7.22 1.69
N CYS A 297 11.21 -6.85 2.97
CA CYS A 297 10.15 -6.88 3.97
C CYS A 297 10.22 -5.63 4.87
N SER A 298 9.10 -4.92 5.04
CA SER A 298 9.05 -3.54 5.56
C SER A 298 8.64 -3.41 7.04
N GLN A 299 7.66 -4.20 7.50
CA GLN A 299 6.96 -3.94 8.77
C GLN A 299 7.62 -4.66 9.96
N ALA A 300 8.26 -3.91 10.86
CA ALA A 300 8.87 -4.47 12.08
C ALA A 300 7.84 -5.18 12.99
N GLN A 301 6.62 -4.64 13.12
CA GLN A 301 5.55 -5.25 13.91
C GLN A 301 5.19 -6.68 13.43
N GLN A 302 5.19 -6.92 12.12
CA GLN A 302 4.88 -8.23 11.56
C GLN A 302 5.99 -9.24 11.85
N LEU A 303 7.25 -8.78 11.84
CA LEU A 303 8.39 -9.60 12.22
C LEU A 303 8.42 -9.91 13.71
N GLU A 304 7.96 -8.99 14.58
CA GLU A 304 7.75 -9.26 16.00
C GLU A 304 6.66 -10.32 16.24
N TRP A 305 5.55 -10.28 15.48
CA TRP A 305 4.53 -11.34 15.55
C TRP A 305 5.08 -12.68 15.08
N VAL A 306 5.83 -12.74 13.97
CA VAL A 306 6.44 -14.00 13.50
C VAL A 306 7.50 -14.52 14.47
N LYS A 307 8.30 -13.65 15.10
CA LYS A 307 9.20 -14.02 16.21
C LYS A 307 8.47 -14.70 17.36
N SER A 308 7.27 -14.22 17.68
CA SER A 308 6.48 -14.66 18.83
C SER A 308 5.66 -15.93 18.55
N HIS A 309 5.08 -16.05 17.35
CA HIS A 309 4.17 -17.14 16.98
C HIS A 309 4.83 -18.26 16.16
N TYR A 310 5.93 -17.99 15.45
CA TYR A 310 6.63 -18.94 14.57
C TYR A 310 8.16 -18.83 14.73
N PRO A 311 8.72 -19.13 15.92
CA PRO A 311 10.14 -18.93 16.21
C PRO A 311 11.10 -19.71 15.28
N GLY A 312 10.70 -20.90 14.81
CA GLY A 312 11.46 -21.68 13.81
C GLY A 312 11.61 -20.96 12.47
N LEU A 313 10.49 -20.43 11.93
CA LEU A 313 10.48 -19.56 10.76
C LEU A 313 11.32 -18.29 10.99
N TYR A 314 11.19 -17.66 12.15
CA TYR A 314 11.93 -16.44 12.49
C TYR A 314 13.45 -16.64 12.48
N SER A 315 13.93 -17.74 13.08
CA SER A 315 15.35 -18.11 13.05
C SER A 315 15.88 -18.24 11.61
N ARG A 316 15.11 -18.87 10.71
CA ARG A 316 15.46 -18.97 9.28
C ARG A 316 15.46 -17.59 8.59
N LEU A 317 14.55 -16.69 8.93
CA LEU A 317 14.57 -15.30 8.41
C LEU A 317 15.86 -14.57 8.81
N GLN A 318 16.34 -14.75 10.05
CA GLN A 318 17.62 -14.16 10.49
C GLN A 318 18.83 -14.75 9.75
N ASP A 319 18.86 -16.06 9.51
CA ASP A 319 19.89 -16.71 8.69
C ASP A 319 19.92 -16.14 7.26
N PHE A 320 18.78 -16.13 6.55
CA PHE A 320 18.70 -15.53 5.21
C PHE A 320 18.99 -14.01 5.19
N ALA A 321 18.76 -13.30 6.30
CA ALA A 321 19.13 -11.90 6.44
C ALA A 321 20.64 -11.68 6.60
N SER A 322 21.33 -12.63 7.26
CA SER A 322 22.79 -12.65 7.38
C SER A 322 23.48 -12.93 6.03
N ARG A 323 22.86 -13.79 5.20
CA ARG A 323 23.27 -14.08 3.82
C ARG A 323 22.96 -12.95 2.83
N GLY A 324 22.10 -11.99 3.22
CA GLY A 324 21.72 -10.84 2.41
C GLY A 324 20.60 -11.10 1.39
N GLN A 325 19.98 -12.29 1.40
CA GLN A 325 18.82 -12.63 0.55
C GLN A 325 17.51 -12.07 1.14
N PHE A 326 17.34 -12.12 2.47
CA PHE A 326 16.26 -11.43 3.16
C PHE A 326 16.70 -10.01 3.55
N VAL A 327 15.96 -9.01 3.12
CA VAL A 327 16.31 -7.59 3.31
C VAL A 327 15.20 -6.87 4.07
N PRO A 328 15.38 -6.62 5.38
CA PRO A 328 14.56 -5.64 6.09
C PRO A 328 14.72 -4.26 5.45
N VAL A 329 13.60 -3.58 5.19
CA VAL A 329 13.50 -2.24 4.59
C VAL A 329 12.55 -1.35 5.40
N GLY A 330 12.39 -0.08 5.03
CA GLY A 330 11.40 0.82 5.62
C GLY A 330 11.89 1.50 6.89
N GLY A 331 12.36 0.72 7.86
CA GLY A 331 12.85 1.26 9.14
C GLY A 331 11.74 1.75 10.09
N THR A 332 10.47 1.49 9.79
CA THR A 332 9.30 1.90 10.62
C THR A 332 8.65 0.71 11.34
N TRP A 333 7.83 1.00 12.34
CA TRP A 333 7.07 -0.03 13.08
C TRP A 333 6.04 -0.72 12.18
N VAL A 334 5.27 0.09 11.45
CA VAL A 334 4.37 -0.34 10.37
C VAL A 334 4.55 0.55 9.12
N GLU A 335 3.93 0.17 8.01
CA GLU A 335 3.73 1.08 6.88
C GLU A 335 2.62 2.10 7.25
N MET A 336 3.05 3.19 7.87
CA MET A 336 2.21 4.24 8.47
C MET A 336 1.50 5.13 7.43
N ASP A 337 0.38 5.74 7.80
CA ASP A 337 -0.15 6.87 7.02
C ASP A 337 0.82 8.08 7.01
N GLY A 338 0.86 8.79 5.89
CA GLY A 338 1.82 9.87 5.61
C GLY A 338 1.36 11.25 6.04
N ASN A 339 0.14 11.41 6.57
CA ASN A 339 -0.51 12.71 6.78
C ASN A 339 -1.15 12.87 8.17
N LEU A 340 -1.86 11.86 8.66
CA LEU A 340 -2.66 11.92 9.89
C LEU A 340 -1.85 11.81 11.19
N PRO A 341 -0.79 10.98 11.30
CA PRO A 341 0.05 10.93 12.50
C PRO A 341 0.71 12.28 12.82
N SER A 342 0.91 12.56 14.10
CA SER A 342 1.73 13.69 14.55
C SER A 342 3.20 13.49 14.17
N GLY A 343 3.98 14.58 14.10
CA GLY A 343 5.42 14.50 13.83
C GLY A 343 6.19 13.66 14.86
N GLU A 344 5.81 13.72 16.14
CA GLU A 344 6.37 12.84 17.18
C GLU A 344 6.01 11.38 16.91
N ALA A 345 4.76 11.06 16.56
CA ALA A 345 4.39 9.70 16.21
C ALA A 345 5.16 9.18 14.98
N MET A 346 5.39 10.00 13.95
CA MET A 346 6.26 9.65 12.82
C MET A 346 7.71 9.38 13.25
N VAL A 347 8.27 10.16 14.17
CA VAL A 347 9.58 9.88 14.78
C VAL A 347 9.55 8.55 15.55
N ARG A 348 8.46 8.25 16.28
CA ARG A 348 8.29 6.99 17.02
C ARG A 348 8.12 5.77 16.11
N GLN A 349 7.48 5.92 14.95
CA GLN A 349 7.43 4.88 13.91
C GLN A 349 8.86 4.47 13.52
N PHE A 350 9.72 5.43 13.16
CA PHE A 350 11.12 5.17 12.84
C PHE A 350 11.93 4.66 14.06
N LEU A 351 11.74 5.23 15.24
CA LEU A 351 12.48 4.82 16.44
C LEU A 351 12.22 3.35 16.81
N GLN A 352 10.96 2.91 16.82
CA GLN A 352 10.62 1.52 17.13
C GLN A 352 11.07 0.56 16.01
N GLY A 353 10.90 0.94 14.74
CA GLY A 353 11.34 0.15 13.60
C GLY A 353 12.86 -0.02 13.51
N GLN A 354 13.61 1.09 13.49
CA GLN A 354 15.08 1.07 13.45
C GLN A 354 15.69 0.33 14.64
N ASN A 355 15.16 0.51 15.85
CA ASN A 355 15.63 -0.23 17.03
C ASN A 355 15.39 -1.74 16.89
N PHE A 356 14.21 -2.16 16.43
CA PHE A 356 13.92 -3.57 16.17
C PHE A 356 14.88 -4.15 15.12
N PHE A 357 15.06 -3.49 13.97
CA PHE A 357 15.97 -3.99 12.93
C PHE A 357 17.44 -4.02 13.38
N LEU A 358 17.88 -3.05 14.18
CA LEU A 358 19.22 -3.04 14.76
C LEU A 358 19.44 -4.18 15.76
N GLN A 359 18.46 -4.44 16.63
CA GLN A 359 18.52 -5.49 17.65
C GLN A 359 18.44 -6.89 17.05
N GLU A 360 17.55 -7.11 16.09
CA GLU A 360 17.22 -8.45 15.58
C GLU A 360 18.00 -8.85 14.32
N PHE A 361 18.45 -7.88 13.51
CA PHE A 361 19.14 -8.10 12.23
C PHE A 361 20.49 -7.36 12.14
N GLY A 362 20.94 -6.71 13.22
CA GLY A 362 22.25 -6.07 13.32
C GLY A 362 22.45 -4.82 12.45
N LYS A 363 21.38 -4.29 11.81
CA LYS A 363 21.47 -3.17 10.88
C LYS A 363 20.22 -2.30 10.90
N MET A 364 20.41 -0.98 10.84
CA MET A 364 19.34 -0.04 10.52
C MET A 364 19.08 -0.01 9.01
N CYS A 365 17.85 0.33 8.62
CA CYS A 365 17.49 0.61 7.23
C CYS A 365 18.09 1.97 6.79
N SER A 366 18.40 2.11 5.49
CA SER A 366 18.86 3.37 4.87
C SER A 366 17.77 4.06 4.02
N GLU A 367 16.69 3.32 3.78
CA GLU A 367 15.59 3.59 2.89
C GLU A 367 14.25 3.46 3.62
N PHE A 368 13.39 4.46 3.47
CA PHE A 368 11.98 4.35 3.84
C PHE A 368 11.23 3.73 2.67
N TRP A 369 10.29 2.84 2.97
CA TRP A 369 9.65 1.94 2.02
C TRP A 369 8.17 1.94 2.36
N LEU A 370 7.39 2.67 1.55
CA LEU A 370 6.01 3.00 1.84
C LEU A 370 5.17 3.02 0.54
N PRO A 371 5.08 1.87 -0.17
CA PRO A 371 4.41 1.77 -1.47
C PRO A 371 2.96 2.25 -1.46
N ASP A 372 2.16 1.88 -0.45
CA ASP A 372 0.69 1.99 -0.53
C ASP A 372 0.06 3.19 0.20
N THR A 373 0.85 4.06 0.82
CA THR A 373 0.28 5.18 1.61
C THR A 373 -0.33 6.31 0.77
N PHE A 374 -1.42 6.90 1.29
CA PHE A 374 -2.28 7.83 0.57
C PHE A 374 -1.78 9.29 0.60
N GLY A 375 -0.59 9.55 0.05
CA GLY A 375 0.05 10.87 0.02
C GLY A 375 1.00 11.12 1.21
N TYR A 376 1.87 12.13 1.10
CA TYR A 376 3.01 12.27 2.01
C TYR A 376 3.30 13.73 2.42
N SER A 377 3.25 13.97 3.73
CA SER A 377 3.56 15.26 4.37
C SER A 377 4.93 15.84 4.00
N ALA A 378 4.95 17.14 3.70
CA ALA A 378 6.15 17.91 3.36
C ALA A 378 7.27 17.92 4.42
N GLN A 379 7.03 17.45 5.64
CA GLN A 379 8.04 17.36 6.71
C GLN A 379 8.71 15.98 6.84
N LEU A 380 8.25 14.96 6.10
CA LEU A 380 8.86 13.64 6.12
C LEU A 380 10.35 13.65 5.72
N PRO A 381 10.84 14.43 4.73
CA PRO A 381 12.28 14.48 4.42
C PRO A 381 13.15 14.87 5.62
N GLN A 382 12.71 15.83 6.44
CA GLN A 382 13.41 16.23 7.67
C GLN A 382 13.45 15.09 8.69
N ILE A 383 12.29 14.46 8.95
CA ILE A 383 12.16 13.35 9.91
C ILE A 383 13.02 12.15 9.46
N MET A 384 12.91 11.76 8.20
CA MET A 384 13.71 10.68 7.59
C MET A 384 15.22 10.93 7.78
N ARG A 385 15.69 12.15 7.49
CA ARG A 385 17.11 12.51 7.67
C ARG A 385 17.54 12.48 9.14
N GLY A 386 16.69 12.90 10.07
CA GLY A 386 16.92 12.76 11.51
C GLY A 386 17.03 11.30 11.97
N CYS A 387 16.24 10.40 11.38
CA CYS A 387 16.24 8.96 11.65
C CYS A 387 17.27 8.16 10.82
N GLY A 388 18.23 8.83 10.17
CA GLY A 388 19.31 8.20 9.39
C GLY A 388 18.92 7.73 7.98
N ILE A 389 17.65 7.86 7.59
CA ILE A 389 17.13 7.50 6.27
C ILE A 389 17.49 8.59 5.25
N ARG A 390 17.93 8.17 4.05
CA ARG A 390 18.31 9.10 2.96
C ARG A 390 17.62 8.80 1.62
N ARG A 391 16.90 7.68 1.56
CA ARG A 391 16.27 7.12 0.37
C ARG A 391 14.79 6.87 0.64
N PHE A 392 13.96 6.97 -0.38
CA PHE A 392 12.52 6.76 -0.27
C PHE A 392 11.99 5.95 -1.45
N LEU A 393 11.16 4.94 -1.16
CA LEU A 393 10.35 4.25 -2.15
C LEU A 393 8.86 4.34 -1.81
N THR A 394 8.07 4.66 -2.84
CA THR A 394 6.59 4.78 -2.83
C THR A 394 6.03 4.12 -4.10
N GLN A 395 4.71 3.97 -4.24
CA GLN A 395 4.06 3.63 -5.50
C GLN A 395 2.79 4.47 -5.80
N LYS A 396 1.97 4.82 -4.80
CA LYS A 396 0.67 5.47 -5.01
C LYS A 396 0.70 6.76 -5.85
N LEU A 397 1.82 7.49 -5.91
CA LEU A 397 1.93 8.70 -6.74
C LEU A 397 1.73 8.44 -8.26
N SER A 398 1.88 7.19 -8.73
CA SER A 398 1.47 6.79 -10.08
C SER A 398 -0.05 6.89 -10.32
N TRP A 399 -0.88 6.93 -9.27
CA TRP A 399 -2.34 6.79 -9.34
C TRP A 399 -3.11 8.12 -9.18
N ASN A 400 -2.45 9.26 -9.39
CA ASN A 400 -3.12 10.57 -9.42
C ASN A 400 -4.23 10.62 -10.47
N LEU A 401 -5.38 11.21 -10.11
CA LEU A 401 -6.59 11.27 -10.93
C LEU A 401 -6.49 12.23 -12.13
N VAL A 402 -5.78 13.34 -11.98
CA VAL A 402 -5.75 14.44 -12.95
C VAL A 402 -4.33 14.69 -13.46
N ASN A 403 -3.36 14.82 -12.56
CA ASN A 403 -1.97 15.15 -12.89
C ASN A 403 -1.03 13.98 -12.64
N SER A 404 -0.66 13.27 -13.71
CA SER A 404 0.45 12.29 -13.65
C SER A 404 1.71 12.96 -13.08
N PHE A 405 2.27 12.39 -12.02
CA PHE A 405 3.45 12.97 -11.37
C PHE A 405 4.66 13.02 -12.32
N PRO A 406 5.44 14.13 -12.36
CA PRO A 406 6.38 14.39 -13.46
C PRO A 406 7.70 13.60 -13.43
N HIS A 407 8.03 12.93 -12.31
CA HIS A 407 9.31 12.25 -12.10
C HIS A 407 9.12 10.88 -11.46
N HIS A 408 9.87 9.86 -11.87
CA HIS A 408 9.99 8.59 -11.14
C HIS A 408 11.24 8.54 -10.27
N THR A 409 12.26 9.36 -10.56
CA THR A 409 13.49 9.48 -9.77
C THR A 409 13.83 10.96 -9.56
N PHE A 410 13.81 11.42 -8.31
CA PHE A 410 13.98 12.83 -7.97
C PHE A 410 14.48 13.02 -6.54
N PHE A 411 14.97 14.21 -6.21
CA PHE A 411 15.17 14.61 -4.83
C PHE A 411 13.89 15.21 -4.27
N TRP A 412 13.45 14.74 -3.10
CA TRP A 412 12.35 15.36 -2.37
C TRP A 412 12.91 16.20 -1.24
N GLU A 413 12.60 17.49 -1.26
CA GLU A 413 13.04 18.50 -0.31
C GLU A 413 11.88 18.92 0.61
N GLY A 414 12.12 18.82 1.92
CA GLY A 414 11.17 19.20 2.95
C GLY A 414 11.17 20.71 3.23
N LEU A 415 10.28 21.15 4.13
CA LEU A 415 10.09 22.58 4.42
C LEU A 415 11.32 23.28 5.03
N ASP A 416 12.29 22.52 5.53
CA ASP A 416 13.57 23.01 6.09
C ASP A 416 14.75 22.98 5.10
N GLY A 417 14.55 22.46 3.88
CA GLY A 417 15.62 22.21 2.91
C GLY A 417 16.32 20.84 3.06
N SER A 418 15.89 19.98 3.99
CA SER A 418 16.38 18.59 4.07
C SER A 418 15.89 17.79 2.86
N HIS A 419 16.80 17.10 2.15
CA HIS A 419 16.44 16.30 0.98
C HIS A 419 16.75 14.80 1.12
N VAL A 420 15.91 13.99 0.48
CA VAL A 420 16.04 12.53 0.32
C VAL A 420 15.91 12.13 -1.15
N LEU A 421 16.59 11.06 -1.56
CA LEU A 421 16.45 10.52 -2.92
C LEU A 421 15.21 9.62 -3.02
N VAL A 422 14.25 9.99 -3.85
CA VAL A 422 13.02 9.24 -4.08
C VAL A 422 13.11 8.44 -5.38
N HIS A 423 12.59 7.21 -5.33
CA HIS A 423 12.27 6.44 -6.52
C HIS A 423 10.92 5.72 -6.35
N PHE A 424 10.05 5.75 -7.36
CA PHE A 424 8.88 4.84 -7.40
C PHE A 424 8.86 4.00 -8.69
N PRO A 425 8.43 2.72 -8.62
CA PRO A 425 8.45 1.83 -9.78
C PRO A 425 7.57 2.35 -10.93
N PRO A 426 8.13 2.56 -12.14
CA PRO A 426 7.34 2.98 -13.30
C PRO A 426 6.38 1.92 -13.88
N GLY A 427 6.37 0.70 -13.32
CA GLY A 427 5.35 -0.31 -13.61
C GLY A 427 3.95 0.05 -13.09
N ASP A 428 3.83 1.09 -12.26
CA ASP A 428 2.62 1.55 -11.56
C ASP A 428 2.01 0.51 -10.59
N SER A 429 2.81 -0.48 -10.17
CA SER A 429 2.43 -1.58 -9.29
C SER A 429 3.63 -2.05 -8.46
N TYR A 430 3.38 -2.43 -7.21
CA TYR A 430 4.36 -3.12 -6.35
C TYR A 430 4.16 -4.65 -6.30
N GLY A 431 3.26 -5.18 -7.14
CA GLY A 431 2.88 -6.59 -7.21
C GLY A 431 2.98 -7.17 -8.63
N MET A 432 4.05 -6.86 -9.35
CA MET A 432 4.25 -7.32 -10.73
C MET A 432 4.62 -8.81 -10.80
N GLN A 433 4.46 -9.44 -11.97
CA GLN A 433 4.64 -10.88 -12.16
C GLN A 433 5.81 -11.28 -13.07
N GLY A 434 6.61 -10.31 -13.50
CA GLY A 434 7.75 -10.56 -14.39
C GLY A 434 7.36 -10.88 -15.83
N SER A 435 6.20 -10.41 -16.28
CA SER A 435 5.78 -10.49 -17.68
C SER A 435 6.56 -9.51 -18.56
N VAL A 436 6.61 -9.80 -19.87
CA VAL A 436 7.25 -8.92 -20.85
C VAL A 436 6.54 -7.57 -20.96
N GLU A 437 5.22 -7.55 -20.77
CA GLU A 437 4.41 -6.34 -20.80
C GLU A 437 4.80 -5.38 -19.66
N GLU A 438 4.87 -5.87 -18.42
CA GLU A 438 5.28 -5.07 -17.25
C GLU A 438 6.72 -4.56 -17.39
N VAL A 439 7.62 -5.39 -17.91
CA VAL A 439 9.02 -5.05 -18.16
C VAL A 439 9.17 -3.95 -19.21
N LEU A 440 8.42 -4.02 -20.31
CA LEU A 440 8.39 -2.96 -21.33
C LEU A 440 7.69 -1.69 -20.82
N LYS A 441 6.57 -1.84 -20.09
CA LYS A 441 5.83 -0.75 -19.43
C LYS A 441 6.74 0.05 -18.49
N THR A 442 7.56 -0.64 -17.68
CA THR A 442 8.52 -0.01 -16.76
C THR A 442 9.49 0.94 -17.46
N VAL A 443 9.94 0.62 -18.67
CA VAL A 443 10.79 1.52 -19.47
C VAL A 443 9.96 2.59 -20.18
N ALA A 444 8.79 2.23 -20.68
CA ALA A 444 7.89 3.15 -21.38
C ALA A 444 7.37 4.27 -20.48
N ASN A 445 7.10 3.99 -19.20
CA ASN A 445 6.52 4.93 -18.25
C ASN A 445 7.54 5.78 -17.48
N ASN A 446 8.81 5.36 -17.42
CA ASN A 446 9.88 6.15 -16.81
C ASN A 446 9.86 7.59 -17.36
N ARG A 447 9.68 8.58 -16.47
CA ARG A 447 9.60 10.00 -16.84
C ARG A 447 10.97 10.67 -16.92
N ASP A 448 11.99 10.10 -16.29
CA ASP A 448 13.35 10.65 -16.22
C ASP A 448 14.30 10.04 -17.27
N LYS A 449 13.75 9.66 -18.42
CA LYS A 449 14.51 9.13 -19.56
C LYS A 449 15.65 10.06 -19.95
N GLY A 450 16.83 9.48 -20.18
CA GLY A 450 18.06 10.21 -20.46
C GLY A 450 18.76 10.80 -19.23
N ARG A 451 18.14 10.77 -18.04
CA ARG A 451 18.74 11.16 -16.75
C ARG A 451 18.93 9.96 -15.82
N ALA A 452 17.90 9.10 -15.74
CA ALA A 452 17.92 7.85 -14.99
C ALA A 452 17.70 6.66 -15.94
N ASN A 453 18.68 5.76 -15.99
CA ASN A 453 18.67 4.52 -16.80
C ASN A 453 18.45 3.25 -15.95
N HIS A 454 17.93 3.44 -14.73
CA HIS A 454 17.65 2.40 -13.74
C HIS A 454 16.22 2.54 -13.20
N SER A 455 15.54 1.42 -12.94
CA SER A 455 14.22 1.44 -12.29
C SER A 455 14.01 0.25 -11.35
N ALA A 456 13.25 0.45 -10.28
CA ALA A 456 12.71 -0.60 -9.45
C ALA A 456 11.70 -1.46 -10.22
N PHE A 457 11.62 -2.73 -9.86
CA PHE A 457 10.53 -3.64 -10.24
C PHE A 457 10.22 -4.55 -9.06
N LEU A 458 9.13 -4.24 -8.35
CA LEU A 458 8.71 -5.03 -7.20
C LEU A 458 7.76 -6.12 -7.69
N PHE A 459 8.10 -7.38 -7.39
CA PHE A 459 7.37 -8.53 -7.91
C PHE A 459 6.92 -9.50 -6.82
N GLY A 460 5.78 -10.15 -7.04
CA GLY A 460 5.10 -11.01 -6.07
C GLY A 460 3.66 -10.57 -5.81
N PHE A 461 2.85 -11.46 -5.23
CA PHE A 461 1.51 -11.10 -4.78
C PHE A 461 1.58 -10.25 -3.49
N GLY A 462 0.76 -9.20 -3.41
CA GLY A 462 0.72 -8.22 -2.33
C GLY A 462 -0.66 -8.09 -1.68
N ASP A 463 -0.88 -6.96 -1.00
CA ASP A 463 -2.08 -6.56 -0.24
C ASP A 463 -2.46 -7.58 0.85
N GLY A 464 -3.03 -8.73 0.44
CA GLY A 464 -3.27 -9.90 1.27
C GLY A 464 -2.06 -10.80 1.50
N GLY A 465 -0.94 -10.51 0.83
CA GLY A 465 0.30 -11.28 0.87
C GLY A 465 0.42 -12.33 -0.23
N GLY A 466 0.98 -13.50 0.11
CA GLY A 466 1.27 -14.59 -0.82
C GLY A 466 2.66 -14.49 -1.45
N GLY A 467 3.14 -13.30 -1.81
CA GLY A 467 4.51 -13.06 -2.29
C GLY A 467 4.87 -13.76 -3.61
N PRO A 468 6.16 -13.79 -4.00
CA PRO A 468 6.63 -14.34 -5.27
C PRO A 468 6.33 -15.82 -5.50
N THR A 469 6.50 -16.27 -6.74
CA THR A 469 6.43 -17.69 -7.14
C THR A 469 7.68 -18.09 -7.94
N GLN A 470 7.97 -19.39 -8.04
CA GLN A 470 9.08 -19.88 -8.86
C GLN A 470 8.92 -19.47 -10.34
N THR A 471 7.70 -19.48 -10.87
CA THR A 471 7.39 -19.04 -12.24
C THR A 471 7.82 -17.59 -12.49
N MET A 472 7.65 -16.68 -11.52
CA MET A 472 8.12 -15.29 -11.64
C MET A 472 9.66 -15.24 -11.72
N LEU A 473 10.36 -16.01 -10.88
CA LEU A 473 11.83 -16.09 -10.91
C LEU A 473 12.34 -16.68 -12.23
N ASP A 474 11.72 -17.77 -12.71
CA ASP A 474 12.06 -18.41 -13.97
C ASP A 474 11.90 -17.43 -15.15
N ARG A 475 10.81 -16.65 -15.15
CA ARG A 475 10.57 -15.58 -16.14
C ARG A 475 11.67 -14.51 -16.07
N LEU A 476 11.91 -13.91 -14.90
CA LEU A 476 12.92 -12.87 -14.70
C LEU A 476 14.34 -13.34 -15.09
N LYS A 477 14.64 -14.63 -14.89
CA LYS A 477 15.92 -15.26 -15.27
C LYS A 477 16.11 -15.30 -16.80
N ARG A 478 15.07 -15.62 -17.59
CA ARG A 478 15.11 -15.49 -19.07
C ARG A 478 15.20 -14.03 -19.51
N LEU A 479 14.50 -13.14 -18.83
CA LEU A 479 14.50 -11.70 -19.13
C LEU A 479 15.79 -10.98 -18.71
N SER A 480 16.73 -11.68 -18.07
CA SER A 480 17.90 -11.07 -17.45
C SER A 480 18.73 -10.17 -18.37
N ASN A 481 19.03 -10.62 -19.59
CA ASN A 481 19.72 -9.80 -20.59
C ASN A 481 19.34 -10.19 -22.03
N THR A 482 18.05 -10.45 -22.28
CA THR A 482 17.57 -10.88 -23.61
C THR A 482 17.53 -9.71 -24.59
N ASP A 483 18.12 -9.90 -25.78
CA ASP A 483 18.14 -8.88 -26.84
C ASP A 483 16.73 -8.40 -27.24
N GLY A 484 16.63 -7.10 -27.51
CA GLY A 484 15.40 -6.36 -27.80
C GLY A 484 14.52 -6.03 -26.60
N LEU A 485 14.89 -6.43 -25.38
CA LEU A 485 14.26 -6.04 -24.12
C LEU A 485 15.23 -5.23 -23.26
N PRO A 486 14.77 -4.49 -22.23
CA PRO A 486 15.66 -3.97 -21.18
C PRO A 486 16.31 -5.12 -20.38
N ARG A 487 17.44 -4.81 -19.76
CA ARG A 487 18.13 -5.74 -18.86
C ARG A 487 17.35 -5.85 -17.55
N VAL A 488 17.14 -7.08 -17.06
CA VAL A 488 16.53 -7.34 -15.76
C VAL A 488 17.56 -7.99 -14.84
N GLN A 489 17.66 -7.55 -13.59
CA GLN A 489 18.53 -8.19 -12.62
C GLN A 489 17.84 -8.27 -11.27
N LEU A 490 17.92 -9.44 -10.63
CA LEU A 490 17.55 -9.56 -9.23
C LEU A 490 18.49 -8.68 -8.41
N SER A 491 17.94 -7.87 -7.51
CA SER A 491 18.67 -6.80 -6.84
C SER A 491 18.09 -6.49 -5.48
N SER A 492 18.97 -6.10 -4.57
CA SER A 492 18.60 -5.44 -3.34
C SER A 492 18.22 -3.97 -3.59
N PRO A 493 17.36 -3.37 -2.74
CA PRO A 493 17.11 -1.93 -2.73
C PRO A 493 18.39 -1.09 -2.70
N ARG A 494 19.41 -1.55 -1.96
CA ARG A 494 20.74 -0.92 -1.91
C ARG A 494 21.40 -0.84 -3.30
N GLN A 495 21.35 -1.89 -4.11
CA GLN A 495 21.92 -1.90 -5.46
C GLN A 495 21.19 -0.94 -6.39
N LEU A 496 19.85 -0.86 -6.31
CA LEU A 496 19.05 0.11 -7.04
C LEU A 496 19.45 1.55 -6.66
N PHE A 497 19.36 1.90 -5.38
CA PHE A 497 19.61 3.28 -4.94
C PHE A 497 21.06 3.71 -5.19
N SER A 498 22.04 2.82 -5.03
CA SER A 498 23.43 3.14 -5.39
C SER A 498 23.64 3.36 -6.89
N ALA A 499 22.87 2.69 -7.76
CA ALA A 499 22.89 2.98 -9.19
C ALA A 499 22.25 4.35 -9.50
N LEU A 500 21.12 4.67 -8.87
CA LEU A 500 20.45 5.97 -9.03
C LEU A 500 21.30 7.14 -8.49
N GLU A 501 21.98 6.94 -7.36
CA GLU A 501 22.91 7.91 -6.76
C GLU A 501 24.06 8.30 -7.71
N SER A 502 24.52 7.37 -8.56
CA SER A 502 25.59 7.65 -9.54
C SER A 502 25.21 8.68 -10.60
N GLY A 503 23.93 8.80 -10.94
CA GLY A 503 23.37 9.79 -11.87
C GLY A 503 22.77 11.04 -11.19
N SER A 504 22.87 11.14 -9.86
CA SER A 504 22.09 12.08 -9.03
C SER A 504 22.18 13.56 -9.44
N GLY A 505 23.33 14.01 -9.98
CA GLY A 505 23.55 15.39 -10.42
C GLY A 505 22.67 15.86 -11.60
N GLN A 506 21.85 14.98 -12.19
CA GLN A 506 20.91 15.31 -13.27
C GLN A 506 19.44 15.28 -12.84
N LEU A 507 19.14 14.89 -11.59
CA LEU A 507 17.78 14.72 -11.09
C LEU A 507 17.12 16.07 -10.76
N CYS A 508 15.79 16.12 -10.90
CA CYS A 508 15.00 17.27 -10.42
C CYS A 508 14.84 17.23 -8.89
N THR A 509 14.52 18.39 -8.31
CA THR A 509 14.04 18.51 -6.93
C THR A 509 12.53 18.81 -6.93
N TRP A 510 11.77 18.12 -6.08
CA TRP A 510 10.40 18.45 -5.71
C TRP A 510 10.40 19.03 -4.30
N VAL A 511 9.84 20.23 -4.11
CA VAL A 511 9.81 20.93 -2.82
C VAL A 511 8.40 20.92 -2.25
N GLY A 512 8.25 20.51 -0.99
CA GLY A 512 6.96 20.52 -0.29
C GLY A 512 6.25 19.16 -0.29
N GLU A 513 4.92 19.16 -0.35
CA GLU A 513 4.10 17.96 -0.17
C GLU A 513 4.11 17.05 -1.42
N LEU A 514 4.10 15.74 -1.22
CA LEU A 514 3.80 14.77 -2.28
C LEU A 514 2.31 14.40 -2.18
N PHE A 515 1.47 15.34 -2.62
CA PHE A 515 0.01 15.22 -2.58
C PHE A 515 -0.49 14.13 -3.52
N LEU A 516 -1.35 13.24 -3.01
CA LEU A 516 -2.06 12.23 -3.80
C LEU A 516 -3.47 12.76 -4.12
N GLU A 517 -3.81 12.85 -5.41
CA GLU A 517 -5.11 13.36 -5.86
C GLU A 517 -6.27 12.38 -5.65
N LEU A 518 -5.95 11.15 -5.25
CA LEU A 518 -6.85 10.03 -5.01
C LEU A 518 -7.09 9.84 -3.49
N HIS A 519 -8.15 9.11 -3.12
CA HIS A 519 -8.46 8.71 -1.73
C HIS A 519 -8.77 9.83 -0.71
N ASN A 520 -8.93 11.11 -1.09
CA ASN A 520 -9.20 12.24 -0.18
C ASN A 520 -10.32 12.06 0.90
N GLY A 521 -11.25 11.11 0.74
CA GLY A 521 -12.24 10.74 1.77
C GLY A 521 -11.63 10.13 3.05
N THR A 522 -10.40 9.61 2.97
CA THR A 522 -9.64 9.03 4.10
C THR A 522 -9.35 10.04 5.20
N TYR A 523 -9.36 11.35 4.90
CA TYR A 523 -9.18 12.40 5.90
C TYR A 523 -10.41 12.58 6.81
N THR A 524 -11.60 12.13 6.41
CA THR A 524 -12.87 12.36 7.14
C THR A 524 -13.59 11.11 7.59
N THR A 525 -13.44 9.98 6.90
CA THR A 525 -14.07 8.70 7.30
C THR A 525 -13.54 8.21 8.66
N HIS A 526 -14.33 7.41 9.39
CA HIS A 526 -14.02 6.94 10.75
C HIS A 526 -13.47 8.04 11.70
N ALA A 527 -14.16 9.18 11.79
CA ALA A 527 -13.73 10.32 12.60
C ALA A 527 -13.39 9.99 14.07
N GLN A 528 -14.01 8.96 14.67
CA GLN A 528 -13.70 8.50 16.03
C GLN A 528 -12.31 7.85 16.14
N ILE A 529 -11.83 7.14 15.11
CA ILE A 529 -10.46 6.59 15.08
C ILE A 529 -9.45 7.74 15.06
N LYS A 530 -9.67 8.74 14.20
CA LYS A 530 -8.80 9.92 14.09
C LYS A 530 -8.76 10.74 15.39
N LYS A 531 -9.90 10.89 16.05
CA LYS A 531 -10.01 11.49 17.39
C LYS A 531 -9.25 10.65 18.43
N GLY A 532 -9.48 9.34 18.47
CA GLY A 532 -8.83 8.40 19.39
C GLY A 532 -7.31 8.42 19.25
N ASN A 533 -6.78 8.40 18.02
CA ASN A 533 -5.35 8.56 17.75
C ASN A 533 -4.82 9.86 18.36
N ARG A 534 -5.45 11.01 18.07
CA ARG A 534 -4.97 12.32 18.54
C ARG A 534 -5.04 12.48 20.06
N GLU A 535 -6.06 11.89 20.69
CA GLU A 535 -6.17 11.83 22.16
C GLU A 535 -5.08 10.96 22.78
N CYS A 536 -4.78 9.80 22.18
CA CYS A 536 -3.74 8.89 22.64
C CYS A 536 -2.33 9.46 22.45
N GLU A 537 -2.04 10.10 21.32
CA GLU A 537 -0.78 10.83 21.08
C GLU A 537 -0.52 11.87 22.18
N ARG A 538 -1.55 12.66 22.53
CA ARG A 538 -1.46 13.64 23.62
C ARG A 538 -1.22 12.98 24.97
N ILE A 539 -1.95 11.91 25.30
CA ILE A 539 -1.77 11.18 26.56
C ILE A 539 -0.36 10.62 26.67
N LEU A 540 0.18 9.97 25.63
CA LEU A 540 1.53 9.40 25.67
C LEU A 540 2.61 10.49 25.77
N HIS A 541 2.47 11.59 25.03
CA HIS A 541 3.31 12.79 25.21
C HIS A 541 3.31 13.28 26.66
N ASP A 542 2.12 13.50 27.23
CA ASP A 542 1.95 14.05 28.58
C ASP A 542 2.53 13.08 29.64
N VAL A 543 2.33 11.76 29.47
CA VAL A 543 2.89 10.73 30.37
C VAL A 543 4.41 10.71 30.33
N GLU A 544 5.02 10.71 29.15
CA GLU A 544 6.48 10.67 29.02
C GLU A 544 7.14 11.93 29.58
N LEU A 545 6.56 13.11 29.30
CA LEU A 545 7.02 14.37 29.85
C LEU A 545 6.98 14.35 31.40
N LEU A 546 5.83 14.02 31.99
CA LEU A 546 5.71 14.01 33.46
C LEU A 546 6.54 12.90 34.10
N SER A 547 6.64 11.72 33.48
CA SER A 547 7.49 10.63 33.99
C SER A 547 8.97 10.99 33.94
N SER A 548 9.41 11.73 32.91
CA SER A 548 10.80 12.22 32.80
C SER A 548 11.10 13.27 33.86
N LEU A 549 10.17 14.20 34.12
CA LEU A 549 10.30 15.19 35.18
C LEU A 549 10.26 14.54 36.57
N ALA A 550 9.42 13.51 36.77
CA ALA A 550 9.32 12.76 38.02
C ALA A 550 10.63 12.02 38.34
N LEU A 551 11.21 11.33 37.34
CA LEU A 551 12.53 10.70 37.42
C LEU A 551 13.63 11.71 37.78
N ALA A 552 13.61 12.90 37.15
CA ALA A 552 14.58 13.96 37.43
C ALA A 552 14.45 14.57 38.85
N ARG A 553 13.22 14.58 39.41
CA ARG A 553 12.94 15.13 40.75
C ARG A 553 13.13 14.12 41.89
N SER A 554 12.88 12.83 41.64
CA SER A 554 12.91 11.78 42.67
C SER A 554 13.67 10.54 42.21
N ALA A 555 14.76 10.22 42.92
CA ALA A 555 15.52 8.98 42.74
C ALA A 555 14.73 7.71 43.11
N GLN A 556 13.55 7.83 43.72
CA GLN A 556 12.64 6.73 44.02
C GLN A 556 11.62 6.48 42.91
N PHE A 557 11.42 7.42 41.98
CA PHE A 557 10.52 7.25 40.85
C PHE A 557 11.22 6.46 39.74
N LEU A 558 10.61 5.36 39.30
CA LEU A 558 11.09 4.55 38.19
C LEU A 558 10.31 4.92 36.91
N TYR A 559 11.03 5.30 35.85
CA TYR A 559 10.41 5.61 34.56
C TYR A 559 9.76 4.34 33.96
N PRO A 560 8.47 4.36 33.57
CA PRO A 560 7.73 3.17 33.16
C PRO A 560 8.02 2.75 31.71
N ALA A 561 9.31 2.54 31.38
CA ALA A 561 9.83 2.35 30.03
C ALA A 561 9.12 1.24 29.24
N ALA A 562 8.97 0.05 29.83
CA ALA A 562 8.36 -1.10 29.15
C ALA A 562 6.86 -0.89 28.86
N GLN A 563 6.12 -0.29 29.79
CA GLN A 563 4.71 0.03 29.62
C GLN A 563 4.53 1.12 28.55
N LEU A 564 5.32 2.19 28.61
CA LEU A 564 5.32 3.24 27.58
C LEU A 564 5.68 2.70 26.19
N GLN A 565 6.68 1.83 26.08
CA GLN A 565 7.03 1.19 24.81
C GLN A 565 5.87 0.35 24.27
N HIS A 566 5.18 -0.42 25.11
CA HIS A 566 4.01 -1.19 24.72
C HIS A 566 2.87 -0.28 24.23
N LEU A 567 2.51 0.76 25.00
CA LEU A 567 1.43 1.69 24.62
C LEU A 567 1.77 2.49 23.35
N TRP A 568 3.03 2.89 23.16
CA TRP A 568 3.48 3.48 21.90
C TRP A 568 3.33 2.50 20.75
N ARG A 569 3.86 1.27 20.84
CA ARG A 569 3.72 0.27 19.77
C ARG A 569 2.26 -0.03 19.43
N LEU A 570 1.38 -0.04 20.43
CA LEU A 570 -0.07 -0.18 20.25
C LEU A 570 -0.68 1.03 19.52
N LEU A 571 -0.28 2.26 19.83
CA LEU A 571 -0.69 3.44 19.06
C LEU A 571 -0.19 3.39 17.61
N LEU A 572 1.09 3.07 17.42
CA LEU A 572 1.77 3.02 16.12
C LEU A 572 1.19 1.92 15.22
N LEU A 573 0.75 0.79 15.79
CA LEU A 573 0.02 -0.27 15.09
C LEU A 573 -1.26 0.27 14.43
N ASN A 574 -2.04 1.07 15.17
CA ASN A 574 -3.29 1.66 14.67
C ASN A 574 -3.06 2.83 13.69
N GLN A 575 -1.81 3.28 13.50
CA GLN A 575 -1.40 4.26 12.49
C GLN A 575 -1.02 3.64 11.14
N PHE A 576 -1.19 2.32 10.98
CA PHE A 576 -1.12 1.67 9.67
C PHE A 576 -2.06 2.36 8.67
N HIS A 577 -1.63 2.45 7.41
CA HIS A 577 -2.24 3.35 6.42
C HIS A 577 -3.68 3.02 6.00
N ASP A 578 -4.26 1.86 6.37
CA ASP A 578 -5.71 1.59 6.27
C ASP A 578 -6.51 1.81 7.56
N VAL A 579 -5.85 1.75 8.72
CA VAL A 579 -6.54 1.75 10.02
C VAL A 579 -6.87 3.19 10.42
N VAL A 580 -5.87 4.08 10.52
CA VAL A 580 -6.09 5.49 10.92
C VAL A 580 -6.86 6.29 9.87
N THR A 581 -6.70 5.92 8.59
CA THR A 581 -7.42 6.46 7.45
C THR A 581 -8.87 5.98 7.41
N GLY A 582 -9.18 4.78 7.91
CA GLY A 582 -10.53 4.23 8.00
C GLY A 582 -11.02 3.61 6.69
N SER A 583 -10.14 2.90 5.97
CA SER A 583 -10.44 2.09 4.78
C SER A 583 -10.57 0.59 5.07
N CYS A 584 -10.54 0.19 6.34
CA CYS A 584 -10.65 -1.18 6.82
C CYS A 584 -12.10 -1.64 7.12
N ILE A 585 -12.30 -2.95 7.35
CA ILE A 585 -13.59 -3.52 7.76
C ILE A 585 -13.96 -3.15 9.20
N GLN A 586 -15.26 -3.24 9.53
CA GLN A 586 -15.80 -2.91 10.86
C GLN A 586 -15.04 -3.57 12.03
N MET A 587 -14.68 -4.86 11.92
CA MET A 587 -13.94 -5.58 12.95
C MET A 587 -12.60 -4.91 13.30
N VAL A 588 -11.89 -4.37 12.30
CA VAL A 588 -10.61 -3.68 12.48
C VAL A 588 -10.81 -2.32 13.14
N ALA A 589 -11.90 -1.62 12.77
CA ALA A 589 -12.28 -0.38 13.43
C ALA A 589 -12.66 -0.60 14.91
N GLU A 590 -13.31 -1.72 15.23
CA GLU A 590 -13.64 -2.13 16.60
C GLU A 590 -12.38 -2.47 17.40
N ASP A 591 -11.48 -3.31 16.86
CA ASP A 591 -10.15 -3.59 17.43
C ASP A 591 -9.39 -2.28 17.75
N ALA A 592 -9.34 -1.34 16.80
CA ALA A 592 -8.67 -0.05 16.96
C ALA A 592 -9.29 0.82 18.07
N MET A 593 -10.62 0.83 18.20
CA MET A 593 -11.29 1.57 19.28
C MET A 593 -11.01 0.97 20.67
N CYS A 594 -10.90 -0.36 20.77
CA CYS A 594 -10.44 -1.05 21.98
C CYS A 594 -8.99 -0.68 22.31
N HIS A 595 -8.07 -0.76 21.34
CA HIS A 595 -6.67 -0.36 21.52
C HIS A 595 -6.53 1.08 22.06
N TYR A 596 -7.33 2.04 21.55
CA TYR A 596 -7.31 3.40 22.07
C TYR A 596 -7.86 3.51 23.51
N GLU A 597 -8.81 2.66 23.91
CA GLU A 597 -9.29 2.63 25.30
C GLU A 597 -8.23 2.06 26.24
N ASP A 598 -7.52 1.00 25.84
CA ASP A 598 -6.39 0.47 26.60
C ASP A 598 -5.29 1.53 26.80
N ILE A 599 -4.96 2.29 25.75
CA ILE A 599 -3.99 3.40 25.83
C ILE A 599 -4.51 4.53 26.74
N ARG A 600 -5.80 4.90 26.66
CA ARG A 600 -6.40 5.89 27.56
C ARG A 600 -6.34 5.43 29.02
N SER A 601 -6.77 4.20 29.31
CA SER A 601 -6.84 3.65 30.66
C SER A 601 -5.46 3.56 31.34
N HIS A 602 -4.52 2.87 30.70
CA HIS A 602 -3.16 2.73 31.22
C HIS A 602 -2.40 4.06 31.21
N GLY A 603 -2.53 4.84 30.13
CA GLY A 603 -1.90 6.16 30.01
C GLY A 603 -2.35 7.14 31.10
N ASN A 604 -3.66 7.25 31.39
CA ASN A 604 -4.15 8.10 32.47
C ASN A 604 -3.69 7.64 33.86
N THR A 605 -3.53 6.32 34.06
CA THR A 605 -2.95 5.76 35.29
C THR A 605 -1.49 6.17 35.45
N LEU A 606 -0.67 6.03 34.39
CA LEU A 606 0.73 6.46 34.40
C LEU A 606 0.88 7.99 34.57
N LEU A 607 0.01 8.77 33.93
CA LEU A 607 -0.03 10.23 34.07
C LEU A 607 -0.31 10.64 35.51
N SER A 608 -1.28 9.99 36.15
CA SER A 608 -1.65 10.22 37.55
C SER A 608 -0.51 9.86 38.50
N ASN A 609 0.17 8.73 38.26
CA ASN A 609 1.31 8.29 39.06
C ASN A 609 2.51 9.25 38.95
N ALA A 610 2.83 9.71 37.73
CA ALA A 610 3.89 10.68 37.49
C ALA A 610 3.57 12.04 38.13
N ALA A 611 2.34 12.53 37.98
CA ALA A 611 1.88 13.78 38.61
C ALA A 611 1.91 13.69 40.15
N ALA A 612 1.49 12.57 40.74
CA ALA A 612 1.57 12.35 42.18
C ALA A 612 3.02 12.33 42.69
N ALA A 613 3.92 11.63 41.99
CA ALA A 613 5.34 11.59 42.33
C ALA A 613 6.01 12.98 42.26
N LEU A 614 5.61 13.81 41.30
CA LEU A 614 6.08 15.18 41.17
C LEU A 614 5.62 16.14 42.28
N CYS A 615 4.51 15.80 42.96
CA CYS A 615 3.99 16.53 44.11
C CYS A 615 4.44 15.96 45.47
N ALA A 616 5.08 14.78 45.49
CA ALA A 616 5.57 14.17 46.72
C ALA A 616 6.72 15.01 47.34
N GLY A 617 6.57 15.37 48.62
CA GLY A 617 7.58 16.12 49.38
C GLY A 617 7.27 17.61 49.60
N GLU A 618 6.31 18.17 48.86
CA GLU A 618 5.66 19.44 49.23
C GLU A 618 4.49 19.14 50.22
N PRO A 619 4.07 20.08 51.07
CA PRO A 619 2.71 20.05 51.62
C PRO A 619 1.73 20.21 50.45
N GLY A 620 1.29 19.08 49.91
CA GLY A 620 0.40 19.02 48.75
C GLY A 620 -0.85 19.88 48.98
N PRO A 621 -1.33 20.59 47.95
CA PRO A 621 -2.50 21.45 48.09
C PRO A 621 -3.72 20.63 48.52
N GLU A 622 -4.47 21.10 49.51
CA GLU A 622 -5.86 20.69 49.70
C GLU A 622 -6.70 21.22 48.52
N GLY A 623 -6.69 20.52 47.38
CA GLY A 623 -7.38 20.99 46.18
C GLY A 623 -7.00 20.28 44.87
N LEU A 624 -7.26 20.98 43.76
CA LEU A 624 -7.08 20.49 42.39
C LEU A 624 -5.65 20.79 41.88
N LEU A 625 -4.93 19.77 41.41
CA LEU A 625 -3.67 19.95 40.69
C LEU A 625 -3.93 20.32 39.22
N ILE A 626 -3.18 21.29 38.69
CA ILE A 626 -3.31 21.79 37.32
C ILE A 626 -1.93 21.77 36.66
N VAL A 627 -1.76 20.92 35.66
CA VAL A 627 -0.46 20.72 34.98
C VAL A 627 -0.51 21.29 33.57
N ASN A 628 0.50 22.07 33.19
CA ASN A 628 0.67 22.57 31.84
C ASN A 628 1.84 21.85 31.16
N THR A 629 1.53 20.91 30.27
CA THR A 629 2.52 20.14 29.50
C THR A 629 3.04 20.88 28.27
N LEU A 630 2.58 22.11 28.01
CA LEU A 630 3.08 22.95 26.91
C LEU A 630 4.28 23.80 27.37
N PRO A 631 5.31 24.00 26.52
CA PRO A 631 6.52 24.74 26.87
C PRO A 631 6.35 26.28 26.87
N TRP A 632 5.16 26.79 27.15
CA TRP A 632 4.85 28.23 27.24
C TRP A 632 3.76 28.54 28.28
N LYS A 633 3.71 29.79 28.77
CA LYS A 633 2.68 30.29 29.70
C LYS A 633 1.30 30.19 29.04
N ARG A 634 0.34 29.54 29.72
CA ARG A 634 -1.04 29.37 29.25
C ARG A 634 -2.02 29.85 30.29
N THR A 635 -3.02 30.61 29.86
CA THR A 635 -4.20 30.96 30.65
C THR A 635 -5.41 30.36 29.96
N GLU A 636 -6.19 29.56 30.68
CA GLU A 636 -7.28 28.78 30.10
C GLU A 636 -8.53 28.79 30.97
N VAL A 637 -9.71 28.71 30.35
CA VAL A 637 -10.99 28.57 31.05
C VAL A 637 -11.27 27.09 31.24
N MET A 638 -11.30 26.63 32.50
CA MET A 638 -11.52 25.23 32.84
C MET A 638 -12.81 25.03 33.63
N ALA A 639 -13.43 23.86 33.46
CA ALA A 639 -14.58 23.42 34.26
C ALA A 639 -14.11 22.81 35.58
N LEU A 640 -14.13 23.63 36.63
CA LEU A 640 -13.69 23.25 37.99
C LEU A 640 -14.85 22.64 38.78
N PRO A 641 -14.66 21.51 39.49
CA PRO A 641 -15.72 20.88 40.29
C PRO A 641 -16.12 21.74 41.51
N LYS A 642 -17.40 21.71 41.87
CA LYS A 642 -17.95 22.28 43.11
C LYS A 642 -18.43 21.19 44.06
N PRO A 643 -18.57 21.48 45.37
CA PRO A 643 -19.36 20.67 46.27
C PRO A 643 -20.78 20.43 45.70
N GLY A 644 -21.25 19.18 45.74
CA GLY A 644 -22.55 18.79 45.17
C GLY A 644 -22.57 18.45 43.67
N GLY A 645 -21.40 18.33 43.01
CA GLY A 645 -21.30 17.77 41.64
C GLY A 645 -21.57 18.75 40.50
N ALA A 646 -21.86 20.02 40.79
CA ALA A 646 -21.90 21.08 39.78
C ALA A 646 -20.48 21.49 39.36
N HIS A 647 -20.32 22.10 38.18
CA HIS A 647 -19.07 22.72 37.74
C HIS A 647 -19.16 24.25 37.72
N SER A 648 -18.03 24.93 37.88
CA SER A 648 -17.84 26.37 37.57
C SER A 648 -16.78 26.53 36.51
N LEU A 649 -17.00 27.44 35.57
CA LEU A 649 -15.90 27.91 34.71
C LEU A 649 -14.99 28.85 35.50
N GLY A 650 -13.70 28.52 35.58
CA GLY A 650 -12.67 29.38 36.18
C GLY A 650 -11.56 29.65 35.16
N LEU A 651 -11.16 30.93 35.03
CA LEU A 651 -9.99 31.31 34.25
C LEU A 651 -8.74 31.05 35.09
N THR A 652 -7.98 30.01 34.76
CA THR A 652 -6.77 29.64 35.50
C THR A 652 -5.53 30.01 34.68
N PRO A 653 -4.66 30.91 35.18
CA PRO A 653 -3.30 31.04 34.67
C PRO A 653 -2.47 29.85 35.18
N SER A 654 -1.91 29.06 34.27
CA SER A 654 -0.90 28.07 34.61
C SER A 654 0.49 28.64 34.27
N PRO A 655 1.36 28.86 35.27
CA PRO A 655 2.70 29.36 35.03
C PRO A 655 3.60 28.24 34.47
N GLY A 656 3.77 28.23 33.15
CA GLY A 656 4.96 27.61 32.55
C GLY A 656 6.10 28.63 32.63
N ASP A 657 7.11 28.44 33.49
CA ASP A 657 8.14 29.47 33.57
C ASP A 657 8.96 29.55 32.28
N SER A 658 9.43 30.75 31.93
CA SER A 658 9.97 31.04 30.58
C SER A 658 11.39 30.49 30.34
N ALA A 659 11.69 29.32 30.90
CA ALA A 659 12.95 28.60 30.78
C ALA A 659 12.83 27.05 30.88
N GLN A 660 11.78 26.50 31.51
CA GLN A 660 11.59 25.06 31.68
C GLN A 660 10.14 24.71 32.11
N HIS A 661 9.68 23.50 31.77
CA HIS A 661 8.33 22.98 32.03
C HIS A 661 7.90 23.17 33.50
N GLY A 662 6.94 24.06 33.74
CA GLY A 662 6.51 24.43 35.08
C GLY A 662 5.36 23.57 35.61
N LEU A 663 5.61 22.82 36.69
CA LEU A 663 4.52 22.37 37.56
C LEU A 663 4.05 23.51 38.45
N CYS A 664 2.74 23.66 38.58
CA CYS A 664 2.14 24.57 39.56
C CYS A 664 1.10 23.85 40.41
N SER A 665 1.35 23.82 41.72
CA SER A 665 0.31 23.59 42.71
C SER A 665 -0.57 24.85 42.79
N CYS A 666 -1.82 24.77 42.37
CA CYS A 666 -2.83 25.81 42.63
C CYS A 666 -3.75 25.37 43.77
N SER A 667 -3.32 25.59 45.01
CA SER A 667 -4.11 25.31 46.22
C SER A 667 -5.46 26.04 46.26
N ARG A 668 -5.61 27.13 45.50
CA ARG A 668 -6.91 27.64 45.05
C ARG A 668 -6.80 28.02 43.58
N PRO A 669 -7.81 27.73 42.73
CA PRO A 669 -7.95 28.44 41.47
C PRO A 669 -8.04 29.93 41.82
N TYR A 670 -7.21 30.76 41.20
CA TYR A 670 -7.40 32.19 41.29
C TYR A 670 -8.68 32.51 40.53
N LEU A 671 -9.81 32.54 41.27
CA LEU A 671 -11.00 33.26 40.86
C LEU A 671 -10.64 34.75 40.84
N ALA A 672 -9.83 35.13 39.84
CA ALA A 672 -9.98 36.44 39.25
C ALA A 672 -11.48 36.61 39.05
N ALA A 673 -12.01 37.75 39.49
CA ALA A 673 -13.36 38.13 39.13
C ALA A 673 -13.52 37.85 37.63
N ALA A 674 -14.63 37.20 37.26
CA ALA A 674 -14.95 36.94 35.86
C ALA A 674 -14.63 38.21 35.05
N PRO A 675 -14.13 38.10 33.80
CA PRO A 675 -13.77 39.27 32.99
C PRO A 675 -14.84 40.35 33.16
N ALA A 676 -14.46 41.62 33.27
CA ALA A 676 -15.34 42.65 33.81
C ALA A 676 -16.72 42.77 33.11
N ALA A 677 -16.83 42.24 31.89
CA ALA A 677 -18.06 41.63 31.40
C ALA A 677 -17.89 40.08 31.31
N PRO A 678 -18.58 39.25 32.12
CA PRO A 678 -18.81 37.85 31.74
C PRO A 678 -19.48 37.85 30.36
N ALA A 679 -19.38 36.77 29.59
CA ALA A 679 -20.00 36.68 28.26
C ALA A 679 -21.49 37.03 28.36
N ALA A 680 -21.82 38.27 27.99
CA ALA A 680 -23.14 38.80 28.16
C ALA A 680 -23.96 38.27 27.00
N CYS A 681 -24.89 37.37 27.31
CA CYS A 681 -25.97 37.07 26.40
C CYS A 681 -26.85 38.33 26.36
N VAL A 682 -26.55 39.25 25.45
CA VAL A 682 -27.36 40.44 25.23
C VAL A 682 -28.57 40.02 24.38
N CYS A 683 -29.46 39.25 25.00
CA CYS A 683 -30.88 39.35 24.70
C CYS A 683 -31.26 40.80 24.99
N SER A 684 -31.54 41.59 23.96
CA SER A 684 -31.68 43.04 24.08
C SER A 684 -32.96 43.43 24.82
N ALA A 685 -32.90 43.42 26.14
CA ALA A 685 -33.97 43.81 27.06
C ALA A 685 -33.39 44.53 28.29
N GLY A 686 -33.03 45.81 28.12
CA GLY A 686 -32.82 46.73 29.25
C GLY A 686 -31.54 47.57 29.25
N ALA A 687 -31.56 48.70 28.54
CA ALA A 687 -30.88 49.95 28.95
C ALA A 687 -31.36 51.14 28.09
N SER A 688 -32.34 51.91 28.60
CA SER A 688 -32.69 53.29 28.21
C SER A 688 -32.36 53.78 26.78
N ARG A 689 -33.15 53.35 25.78
CA ARG A 689 -33.36 54.05 24.50
C ARG A 689 -34.76 53.66 23.94
N PRO A 690 -35.40 54.49 23.10
CA PRO A 690 -36.77 54.24 22.64
C PRO A 690 -36.84 52.97 21.76
N PRO A 691 -37.99 52.29 21.71
CA PRO A 691 -38.07 50.88 21.33
C PRO A 691 -37.75 50.64 19.85
N PRO A 692 -36.68 49.89 19.52
CA PRO A 692 -36.55 49.27 18.22
C PRO A 692 -37.48 48.06 18.15
N THR A 693 -38.21 47.98 17.04
CA THR A 693 -39.07 46.85 16.65
C THR A 693 -38.42 45.48 16.89
N LYS A 694 -39.24 44.51 17.35
CA LYS A 694 -38.97 43.07 17.52
C LYS A 694 -37.67 42.61 16.84
N THR A 695 -36.67 42.25 17.65
CA THR A 695 -35.49 41.51 17.20
C THR A 695 -35.91 40.26 16.43
N ASP A 696 -35.23 40.02 15.31
CA ASP A 696 -35.36 38.90 14.37
C ASP A 696 -35.10 37.50 14.96
N GLY A 697 -35.13 37.34 16.28
CA GLY A 697 -34.80 36.11 17.02
C GLY A 697 -33.30 35.80 17.09
N SER A 698 -32.42 36.67 16.60
CA SER A 698 -30.97 36.50 16.75
C SER A 698 -30.49 36.75 18.18
N VAL A 699 -29.42 36.05 18.55
CA VAL A 699 -28.73 36.17 19.85
C VAL A 699 -27.36 36.82 19.63
N THR A 700 -27.00 37.80 20.46
CA THR A 700 -25.65 38.38 20.46
C THR A 700 -24.92 38.00 21.74
N LEU A 701 -23.75 37.37 21.57
CA LEU A 701 -22.83 37.01 22.64
C LEU A 701 -21.63 37.96 22.57
N ASP A 702 -21.37 38.73 23.63
CA ASP A 702 -20.25 39.67 23.70
C ASP A 702 -19.46 39.45 25.01
N ASN A 703 -18.14 39.36 24.90
CA ASN A 703 -17.24 39.23 26.05
C ASN A 703 -16.18 40.36 26.12
N GLY A 704 -16.38 41.45 25.39
CA GLY A 704 -15.46 42.59 25.31
C GLY A 704 -14.22 42.36 24.44
N ILE A 705 -13.91 41.11 24.06
CA ILE A 705 -12.83 40.74 23.14
C ILE A 705 -13.42 40.45 21.75
N ILE A 706 -14.43 39.57 21.71
CA ILE A 706 -15.19 39.22 20.52
C ILE A 706 -16.68 39.43 20.73
N ARG A 707 -17.36 39.85 19.66
CA ARG A 707 -18.83 39.89 19.56
C ARG A 707 -19.29 38.95 18.46
N VAL A 708 -20.13 37.99 18.84
CA VAL A 708 -20.71 36.96 17.98
C VAL A 708 -22.22 37.22 17.86
N ARG A 709 -22.77 37.16 16.65
CA ARG A 709 -24.22 37.14 16.43
C ARG A 709 -24.63 35.81 15.81
N LEU A 710 -25.58 35.13 16.42
CA LEU A 710 -26.23 33.91 15.94
C LEU A 710 -27.65 34.25 15.46
N ASP A 711 -28.11 33.71 14.35
CA ASP A 711 -29.51 33.83 13.92
C ASP A 711 -30.43 32.84 14.69
N PRO A 712 -31.77 32.86 14.48
CA PRO A 712 -32.70 31.95 15.18
C PRO A 712 -32.43 30.46 14.96
N THR A 713 -31.68 30.09 13.91
CA THR A 713 -31.29 28.70 13.63
C THR A 713 -29.99 28.30 14.33
N GLY A 714 -29.41 29.21 15.12
CA GLY A 714 -28.12 29.02 15.80
C GLY A 714 -26.90 29.28 14.90
N ARG A 715 -27.10 29.72 13.65
CA ARG A 715 -26.01 29.94 12.69
C ARG A 715 -25.31 31.26 12.95
N LEU A 716 -23.98 31.23 12.94
CA LEU A 716 -23.12 32.41 13.03
C LEU A 716 -23.33 33.33 11.81
N THR A 717 -23.72 34.58 12.07
CA THR A 717 -23.93 35.61 11.04
C THR A 717 -22.91 36.73 11.10
N SER A 718 -22.30 36.97 12.26
CA SER A 718 -21.30 38.01 12.50
C SER A 718 -20.27 37.54 13.51
N LEU A 719 -18.99 37.83 13.23
CA LEU A 719 -17.91 37.80 14.20
C LEU A 719 -17.16 39.12 14.13
N VAL A 720 -16.96 39.77 15.29
CA VAL A 720 -16.28 41.07 15.42
C VAL A 720 -15.18 40.98 16.46
N LEU A 721 -13.98 41.43 16.12
CA LEU A 721 -12.90 41.66 17.08
C LEU A 721 -13.06 43.06 17.68
N VAL A 722 -13.67 43.15 18.87
CA VAL A 722 -14.23 44.38 19.47
C VAL A 722 -13.19 45.51 19.53
N ALA A 723 -11.98 45.22 20.01
CA ALA A 723 -10.90 46.20 20.16
C ALA A 723 -10.46 46.89 18.86
N SER A 724 -10.73 46.27 17.70
CA SER A 724 -10.32 46.77 16.38
C SER A 724 -11.49 47.22 15.50
N GLY A 725 -12.73 46.94 15.92
CA GLY A 725 -13.93 47.04 15.08
C GLY A 725 -13.93 46.13 13.83
N ARG A 726 -12.89 45.31 13.60
CA ARG A 726 -12.82 44.41 12.44
C ARG A 726 -13.96 43.40 12.52
N TYR A 727 -14.84 43.51 11.53
CA TYR A 727 -16.07 42.77 11.38
C TYR A 727 -15.94 41.82 10.19
N GLN A 728 -16.39 40.57 10.34
CA GLN A 728 -16.52 39.64 9.22
C GLN A 728 -17.97 39.17 9.11
N LEU A 729 -18.53 39.30 7.91
CA LEU A 729 -19.89 38.89 7.56
C LEU A 729 -19.86 37.38 7.29
N LEU A 730 -20.43 36.59 8.19
CA LEU A 730 -20.21 35.13 8.22
C LEU A 730 -21.35 34.32 7.59
N THR A 731 -21.93 34.82 6.50
CA THR A 731 -23.06 34.21 5.79
C THR A 731 -22.80 32.81 5.20
N ALA A 732 -21.59 32.24 5.36
CA ALA A 732 -21.25 30.87 4.97
C ALA A 732 -20.51 30.01 6.03
N LEU A 733 -19.97 30.56 7.13
CA LEU A 733 -19.02 29.82 8.00
C LEU A 733 -19.66 28.82 9.00
N SER A 734 -20.98 28.82 9.15
CA SER A 734 -21.68 27.84 10.00
C SER A 734 -22.91 27.27 9.28
N GLN A 735 -22.74 26.91 8.01
CA GLN A 735 -23.71 26.13 7.27
C GLN A 735 -23.32 24.65 7.34
N TYR A 736 -24.13 23.84 8.01
CA TYR A 736 -24.09 22.40 7.83
C TYR A 736 -24.57 22.08 6.41
N ARG A 737 -23.68 21.56 5.57
CA ARG A 737 -24.00 21.10 4.22
C ARG A 737 -23.82 19.59 4.17
N GLN A 738 -24.89 18.88 3.84
CA GLN A 738 -24.80 17.48 3.46
C GLN A 738 -24.33 17.42 2.01
N ILE A 739 -23.18 16.77 1.79
CA ILE A 739 -22.67 16.45 0.44
C ILE A 739 -23.11 15.02 0.15
N ASP A 740 -23.63 14.77 -1.06
CA ASP A 740 -24.15 13.46 -1.44
C ASP A 740 -23.01 12.43 -1.61
N PRO A 741 -23.02 11.32 -0.85
CA PRO A 741 -21.95 10.31 -0.91
C PRO A 741 -21.99 9.45 -2.18
N SER A 742 -23.01 9.56 -3.05
CA SER A 742 -22.98 8.97 -4.40
C SER A 742 -21.83 9.48 -5.27
N LEU A 743 -21.23 10.62 -4.88
CA LEU A 743 -19.98 11.13 -5.45
C LEU A 743 -18.72 10.62 -4.73
N LEU A 744 -18.80 10.13 -3.47
CA LEU A 744 -17.68 9.83 -2.57
C LEU A 744 -17.85 8.48 -1.82
N PRO A 745 -17.52 7.32 -2.45
CA PRO A 745 -17.27 6.09 -1.69
C PRO A 745 -16.07 6.24 -0.72
N LEU A 746 -16.03 5.39 0.32
CA LEU A 746 -15.14 5.49 1.51
C LEU A 746 -13.66 5.69 1.16
N SER A 747 -13.20 5.00 0.11
CA SER A 747 -12.13 5.48 -0.76
C SER A 747 -12.74 5.75 -2.14
N HIS A 748 -12.30 6.83 -2.80
CA HIS A 748 -12.58 7.06 -4.22
C HIS A 748 -11.94 5.92 -5.03
N GLY A 749 -12.71 4.89 -5.35
CA GLY A 749 -12.14 3.58 -5.71
C GLY A 749 -13.01 2.67 -6.58
N HIS A 750 -13.91 3.22 -7.41
CA HIS A 750 -14.39 2.49 -8.60
C HIS A 750 -13.28 2.45 -9.68
N ASN A 751 -12.15 1.84 -9.33
CA ASN A 751 -11.08 1.33 -10.20
C ASN A 751 -9.88 0.92 -9.31
N THR A 752 -9.96 -0.25 -8.68
CA THR A 752 -8.72 -1.00 -8.46
C THR A 752 -8.24 -1.48 -9.84
N ALA A 753 -7.00 -1.15 -10.20
CA ALA A 753 -6.47 -1.51 -11.50
C ALA A 753 -6.33 -3.04 -11.60
N HIS A 754 -7.19 -3.70 -12.37
CA HIS A 754 -7.12 -5.14 -12.58
C HIS A 754 -5.81 -5.53 -13.26
N SER A 755 -4.91 -6.15 -12.50
CA SER A 755 -3.79 -6.92 -13.04
C SER A 755 -4.28 -8.30 -13.50
N ASN A 756 -4.99 -8.36 -14.63
CA ASN A 756 -5.18 -9.58 -15.41
C ASN A 756 -5.60 -9.22 -16.86
N PRO A 757 -5.14 -9.98 -17.87
CA PRO A 757 -5.32 -9.60 -19.27
C PRO A 757 -6.79 -9.73 -19.72
N PRO A 758 -7.31 -8.79 -20.54
CA PRO A 758 -8.66 -8.93 -21.08
C PRO A 758 -8.71 -10.08 -22.10
N VAL A 759 -9.51 -11.10 -21.79
CA VAL A 759 -9.94 -12.09 -22.79
C VAL A 759 -10.76 -11.35 -23.86
N GLY A 760 -10.19 -11.24 -25.06
CA GLY A 760 -10.72 -10.35 -26.08
C GLY A 760 -12.08 -10.78 -26.63
N LEU A 761 -13.11 -9.99 -26.33
CA LEU A 761 -14.36 -9.96 -27.09
C LEU A 761 -14.43 -8.63 -27.85
N GLY A 762 -14.15 -8.69 -29.15
CA GLY A 762 -14.17 -7.51 -30.02
C GLY A 762 -15.60 -7.01 -30.25
N TRP A 763 -15.91 -5.82 -29.74
CA TRP A 763 -17.15 -5.11 -30.07
C TRP A 763 -16.98 -4.30 -31.35
N SER A 764 -17.62 -4.75 -32.44
CA SER A 764 -17.96 -3.90 -33.58
C SER A 764 -19.48 -3.70 -33.61
N PRO A 765 -19.98 -2.48 -33.90
CA PRO A 765 -21.38 -2.15 -33.71
C PRO A 765 -22.23 -2.63 -34.89
N HIS A 766 -23.26 -3.43 -34.63
CA HIS A 766 -24.32 -3.68 -35.62
C HIS A 766 -25.72 -3.49 -35.04
N MET A 767 -26.50 -2.71 -35.77
CA MET A 767 -27.91 -2.43 -35.51
C MET A 767 -28.75 -3.71 -35.59
N GLY A 768 -29.68 -3.89 -34.65
CA GLY A 768 -30.76 -4.86 -34.80
C GLY A 768 -31.85 -4.34 -35.74
N GLN A 769 -32.10 -5.05 -36.85
CA GLN A 769 -33.40 -5.06 -37.52
C GLN A 769 -34.03 -6.44 -37.34
N GLY A 770 -35.25 -6.49 -36.82
CA GLY A 770 -35.98 -7.74 -36.60
C GLY A 770 -36.81 -8.19 -37.80
N ARG A 771 -36.89 -9.52 -37.98
CA ARG A 771 -37.96 -10.26 -38.67
C ARG A 771 -38.15 -11.57 -37.88
N LEU A 772 -39.32 -11.81 -37.28
CA LEU A 772 -40.51 -12.46 -37.85
C LEU A 772 -40.32 -13.97 -38.13
N GLY A 773 -41.13 -14.79 -37.46
CA GLY A 773 -41.15 -16.27 -37.53
C GLY A 773 -41.49 -16.89 -36.16
N SER A 774 -42.73 -16.73 -35.65
CA SER A 774 -43.83 -17.69 -35.81
C SER A 774 -43.71 -18.96 -34.93
N SER A 775 -44.35 -18.94 -33.76
CA SER A 775 -44.66 -20.13 -32.96
C SER A 775 -45.94 -20.82 -33.46
N PRO A 776 -46.03 -22.14 -33.30
CA PRO A 776 -47.10 -22.75 -32.48
C PRO A 776 -46.52 -23.87 -31.55
N LEU A 777 -47.19 -24.44 -30.54
CA LEU A 777 -48.55 -24.32 -29.97
C LEU A 777 -48.56 -24.95 -28.56
N SER A 778 -49.45 -24.50 -27.65
CA SER A 778 -50.21 -25.23 -26.58
C SER A 778 -49.62 -26.47 -25.85
N ALA A 779 -49.91 -26.80 -24.59
CA ALA A 779 -50.73 -26.27 -23.48
C ALA A 779 -50.35 -27.10 -22.22
N GLY A 780 -50.77 -26.86 -20.97
CA GLY A 780 -51.65 -25.85 -20.36
C GLY A 780 -52.05 -26.30 -18.93
N ALA A 781 -52.95 -25.54 -18.28
CA ALA A 781 -53.53 -25.76 -16.93
C ALA A 781 -52.55 -25.64 -15.73
N ALA A 782 -52.66 -24.72 -14.76
CA ALA A 782 -53.77 -24.23 -13.91
C ALA A 782 -53.97 -25.08 -12.61
N HIS A 783 -54.42 -24.56 -11.46
CA HIS A 783 -55.23 -23.36 -11.20
C HIS A 783 -55.06 -22.79 -9.76
N SER A 784 -55.27 -21.46 -9.62
CA SER A 784 -55.98 -20.77 -8.49
C SER A 784 -55.32 -20.70 -7.09
N THR A 785 -55.59 -19.72 -6.20
CA THR A 785 -56.73 -18.78 -6.04
C THR A 785 -56.37 -17.31 -5.70
N LEU A 786 -57.33 -16.44 -6.00
CA LEU A 786 -57.51 -14.98 -5.76
C LEU A 786 -57.91 -14.62 -4.28
N PRO A 787 -58.37 -13.39 -3.88
CA PRO A 787 -58.54 -12.07 -4.56
C PRO A 787 -58.21 -10.75 -3.75
N HIS A 788 -58.45 -9.58 -4.40
CA HIS A 788 -58.84 -8.22 -3.86
C HIS A 788 -57.78 -7.36 -3.11
N GLN A 789 -57.78 -6.01 -3.14
CA GLN A 789 -58.52 -4.93 -3.86
C GLN A 789 -57.62 -3.63 -3.90
N VAL A 790 -57.51 -2.86 -5.00
CA VAL A 790 -58.20 -1.55 -5.32
C VAL A 790 -57.87 -0.40 -4.32
N GLN A 791 -57.50 0.86 -4.63
CA GLN A 791 -57.88 1.90 -5.64
C GLN A 791 -56.71 2.94 -5.78
N LEU A 792 -56.20 3.39 -6.94
CA LEU A 792 -56.61 4.50 -7.86
C LEU A 792 -56.43 5.97 -7.39
N GLU A 793 -55.63 6.75 -8.14
CA GLU A 793 -55.74 8.19 -8.58
C GLU A 793 -54.34 8.74 -8.99
N GLY A 794 -54.10 9.70 -9.90
CA GLY A 794 -54.99 10.38 -10.86
C GLY A 794 -54.31 11.52 -11.69
N ALA A 795 -53.97 11.24 -12.96
CA ALA A 795 -54.12 12.11 -14.16
C ALA A 795 -53.22 13.36 -14.50
N LYS A 796 -53.11 13.58 -15.84
CA LYS A 796 -52.84 14.82 -16.65
C LYS A 796 -51.39 15.37 -16.83
N SER A 797 -51.01 16.02 -17.95
CA SER A 797 -51.47 16.02 -19.37
C SER A 797 -50.61 16.95 -20.29
N HIS A 798 -50.71 16.77 -21.63
CA HIS A 798 -50.26 17.66 -22.75
C HIS A 798 -48.76 17.59 -23.16
N GLY A 799 -48.35 17.67 -24.45
CA GLY A 799 -49.11 17.60 -25.72
C GLY A 799 -48.34 18.11 -26.97
N CYS A 800 -48.60 17.51 -28.16
CA CYS A 800 -48.34 18.02 -29.53
C CYS A 800 -46.88 18.19 -30.06
N LYS A 801 -46.56 18.10 -31.38
CA LYS A 801 -47.13 17.39 -32.56
C LYS A 801 -46.24 17.59 -33.83
N HIS A 802 -46.23 16.61 -34.76
CA HIS A 802 -46.00 16.74 -36.24
C HIS A 802 -44.58 17.19 -36.75
N GLN A 803 -44.10 16.94 -37.99
CA GLN A 803 -44.46 16.12 -39.18
C GLN A 803 -43.15 16.02 -40.06
N SER A 804 -42.62 14.87 -40.50
CA SER A 804 -42.98 13.97 -41.64
C SER A 804 -42.46 14.33 -43.07
N HIS A 805 -41.81 13.35 -43.74
CA HIS A 805 -41.74 13.09 -45.22
C HIS A 805 -40.70 13.88 -46.08
N VAL A 806 -40.15 13.43 -47.25
CA VAL A 806 -40.09 12.10 -47.96
C VAL A 806 -38.98 12.01 -49.07
N LEU A 807 -38.16 10.93 -49.06
CA LEU A 807 -37.54 10.13 -50.19
C LEU A 807 -36.82 10.84 -51.41
N PRO A 808 -36.40 10.12 -52.50
CA PRO A 808 -35.17 9.29 -52.59
C PRO A 808 -34.33 9.45 -53.90
N GLY A 809 -33.18 8.75 -54.07
CA GLY A 809 -32.59 8.52 -55.42
C GLY A 809 -31.14 7.96 -55.55
N ARG A 810 -30.99 6.79 -56.19
CA ARG A 810 -29.78 5.99 -56.57
C ARG A 810 -29.22 6.38 -57.98
N PRO A 811 -28.21 5.71 -58.63
CA PRO A 811 -26.88 5.16 -58.21
C PRO A 811 -25.69 5.16 -59.27
N LEU A 812 -24.45 4.78 -58.85
CA LEU A 812 -23.37 4.05 -59.62
C LEU A 812 -22.61 4.77 -60.82
N PRO A 813 -21.56 4.20 -61.49
CA PRO A 813 -20.14 4.09 -61.03
C PRO A 813 -19.00 4.29 -62.11
N ARG A 814 -17.69 4.35 -61.72
CA ARG A 814 -16.47 3.67 -62.34
C ARG A 814 -15.09 4.32 -61.99
N VAL A 815 -14.02 3.51 -62.13
CA VAL A 815 -12.53 3.78 -62.02
C VAL A 815 -11.95 4.27 -63.39
N PRO A 816 -10.62 4.51 -63.71
CA PRO A 816 -9.33 4.10 -63.05
C PRO A 816 -8.05 5.05 -63.07
N TRP A 817 -7.04 4.72 -62.21
CA TRP A 817 -5.54 4.69 -62.38
C TRP A 817 -4.64 5.95 -62.60
N GLY A 818 -3.36 5.89 -62.12
CA GLY A 818 -2.26 6.81 -62.52
C GLY A 818 -0.99 6.94 -61.62
N THR A 819 0.03 6.09 -61.86
CA THR A 819 1.38 5.89 -61.25
C THR A 819 2.43 7.03 -61.09
N SER A 820 3.41 6.79 -60.18
CA SER A 820 4.88 7.11 -60.20
C SER A 820 5.43 8.52 -59.82
N LEU A 821 6.73 8.74 -59.50
CA LEU A 821 7.84 8.03 -58.80
C LEU A 821 9.13 8.90 -58.90
N CYS A 822 9.88 9.20 -57.81
CA CYS A 822 11.37 9.36 -57.76
C CYS A 822 11.93 10.03 -56.49
N CYS A 823 13.20 9.75 -56.21
CA CYS A 823 13.98 10.18 -55.03
C CYS A 823 14.99 11.30 -55.36
N LEU A 824 15.56 11.96 -54.34
CA LEU A 824 17.01 12.21 -54.24
C LEU A 824 17.44 12.69 -52.83
N MET A 825 18.67 12.35 -52.43
CA MET A 825 19.31 12.76 -51.17
C MET A 825 20.04 14.10 -51.31
N MET A 826 20.30 14.80 -50.20
CA MET A 826 21.63 15.38 -49.93
C MET A 826 21.83 15.84 -48.48
N SER A 827 23.10 15.84 -48.05
CA SER A 827 23.68 16.44 -46.84
C SER A 827 25.07 16.96 -47.24
N PRO A 828 25.88 17.56 -46.34
CA PRO A 828 25.62 18.68 -45.41
C PRO A 828 26.59 19.86 -45.71
N CYS A 829 26.44 21.02 -45.06
CA CYS A 829 27.52 22.03 -45.02
C CYS A 829 27.56 22.84 -43.72
N THR A 830 28.78 23.29 -43.37
CA THR A 830 29.16 24.01 -42.15
C THR A 830 29.10 25.54 -42.32
N GLY A 831 28.94 26.27 -41.22
CA GLY A 831 28.97 27.74 -41.19
C GLY A 831 29.22 28.28 -39.78
N MET A 832 30.04 29.33 -39.65
CA MET A 832 30.66 29.75 -38.38
C MET A 832 30.26 31.19 -38.00
N ARG A 833 30.26 31.48 -36.68
CA ARG A 833 30.27 32.81 -36.02
C ARG A 833 29.00 33.67 -36.06
N GLY A 834 28.66 34.23 -34.89
CA GLY A 834 28.59 35.70 -34.79
C GLY A 834 27.35 36.33 -34.14
N THR A 835 27.61 37.08 -33.07
CA THR A 835 26.85 38.25 -32.58
C THR A 835 25.44 38.10 -31.99
N SER A 836 25.34 38.67 -30.79
CA SER A 836 24.15 38.98 -30.01
C SER A 836 23.09 39.83 -30.73
N TRP A 837 21.82 39.51 -30.52
CA TRP A 837 20.73 40.49 -30.54
C TRP A 837 19.74 40.24 -29.40
N THR A 838 19.63 41.20 -28.50
CA THR A 838 18.53 41.32 -27.54
C THR A 838 17.29 41.82 -28.25
N THR A 839 16.20 41.04 -28.30
CA THR A 839 14.85 41.65 -28.34
C THR A 839 13.81 40.79 -27.63
N THR A 840 13.07 41.43 -26.73
CA THR A 840 11.88 40.92 -26.06
C THR A 840 10.82 40.39 -27.02
N TRP A 841 10.24 39.23 -26.71
CA TRP A 841 8.89 38.88 -27.19
C TRP A 841 7.97 38.60 -26.00
N ARG A 842 6.78 39.18 -26.03
CA ARG A 842 5.75 39.05 -24.98
C ARG A 842 5.08 37.69 -25.10
N HIS A 843 5.08 36.90 -24.04
CA HIS A 843 4.03 35.89 -23.86
C HIS A 843 2.81 36.55 -23.22
N GLY A 844 1.65 36.39 -23.87
CA GLY A 844 0.36 36.65 -23.25
C GLY A 844 -0.02 35.48 -22.35
N SER A 845 0.05 35.67 -21.03
CA SER A 845 -0.42 34.71 -20.04
C SER A 845 -1.82 35.09 -19.57
N LEU A 846 -2.79 34.19 -19.76
CA LEU A 846 -4.10 34.29 -19.12
C LEU A 846 -3.97 33.87 -17.65
N CYS A 847 -3.69 34.82 -16.77
CA CYS A 847 -3.78 34.60 -15.33
C CYS A 847 -5.25 34.49 -14.90
N TRP A 848 -5.64 33.35 -14.35
CA TRP A 848 -6.77 33.29 -13.43
C TRP A 848 -6.32 33.80 -12.06
N ALA A 849 -7.07 34.75 -11.51
CA ALA A 849 -6.69 35.45 -10.28
C ALA A 849 -7.23 34.74 -9.03
N SER A 850 -6.34 34.30 -8.14
CA SER A 850 -6.63 34.13 -6.72
C SER A 850 -6.09 35.34 -5.95
N GLN A 851 -6.98 36.20 -5.44
CA GLN A 851 -6.58 37.33 -4.60
C GLN A 851 -6.55 36.93 -3.12
N GLY A 852 -5.40 37.13 -2.48
CA GLY A 852 -5.22 37.01 -1.03
C GLY A 852 -3.92 37.73 -0.62
N PRO A 853 -3.98 38.85 0.14
CA PRO A 853 -2.82 39.73 0.31
C PRO A 853 -1.94 39.36 1.51
N TRP A 854 -0.64 39.18 1.27
CA TRP A 854 0.41 39.14 2.31
C TRP A 854 1.55 40.11 1.99
N GLN A 855 1.42 41.32 2.52
CA GLN A 855 2.42 42.35 2.86
C GLN A 855 1.57 43.53 3.36
N TRP A 856 1.79 44.17 4.50
CA TRP A 856 3.04 44.68 5.07
C TRP A 856 3.07 44.54 6.61
N VAL A 857 4.28 44.37 7.18
CA VAL A 857 4.88 45.18 8.27
C VAL A 857 6.17 44.50 8.71
N LEU A 858 7.31 45.12 8.39
CA LEU A 858 8.55 45.06 9.18
C LEU A 858 9.57 46.09 8.63
N ARG A 859 9.43 47.34 9.07
CA ARG A 859 10.49 48.36 9.05
C ARG A 859 10.49 49.04 10.40
N ALA A 860 11.63 48.94 11.12
CA ALA A 860 12.13 49.82 12.19
C ALA A 860 12.71 49.04 13.40
N ALA A 861 13.93 48.49 13.25
CA ALA A 861 14.86 48.22 14.36
C ALA A 861 16.25 47.81 13.84
N CYS A 862 16.95 48.71 13.15
CA CYS A 862 18.38 48.57 12.84
C CYS A 862 19.05 49.93 12.91
N GLY A 863 19.60 50.25 14.08
CA GLY A 863 20.42 51.43 14.32
C GLY A 863 21.66 51.03 15.11
N ALA A 864 22.82 51.48 14.63
CA ALA A 864 24.13 51.43 15.29
C ALA A 864 24.70 50.04 15.66
N ALA A 865 25.52 49.47 14.75
CA ALA A 865 26.93 49.15 15.04
C ALA A 865 27.66 48.67 13.78
N LEU A 866 28.33 49.58 13.06
CA LEU A 866 29.38 49.23 12.10
C LEU A 866 30.70 49.78 12.62
N GLY A 867 31.65 48.89 12.89
CA GLY A 867 32.95 49.20 13.48
C GLY A 867 34.02 48.23 13.01
N SER A 868 34.53 48.49 11.80
CA SER A 868 35.89 48.15 11.31
C SER A 868 36.59 46.88 11.82
N CYS A 869 36.85 45.93 10.91
CA CYS A 869 38.24 45.67 10.47
C CYS A 869 38.30 44.76 9.23
N CYS A 870 38.96 45.24 8.18
CA CYS A 870 39.51 44.39 7.14
C CYS A 870 40.91 43.92 7.55
N ARG A 871 41.31 42.67 7.21
CA ARG A 871 42.63 42.37 6.61
C ARG A 871 42.80 40.91 6.16
N SER A 872 43.33 40.77 4.95
CA SER A 872 44.22 39.71 4.44
C SER A 872 43.86 38.21 4.61
N ALA A 873 43.57 37.57 3.48
CA ALA A 873 44.15 36.26 3.14
C ALA A 873 45.64 36.45 2.72
N PRO A 874 46.50 35.40 2.60
CA PRO A 874 46.39 34.47 1.46
C PRO A 874 46.91 33.00 1.64
N THR A 875 46.27 32.07 0.91
CA THR A 875 46.81 30.90 0.16
C THR A 875 47.71 29.78 0.78
N VAL A 876 47.66 28.62 0.10
CA VAL A 876 48.51 27.40 0.22
C VAL A 876 48.18 26.52 1.44
N GLY A 877 48.08 25.19 1.37
CA GLY A 877 48.22 24.22 0.26
C GLY A 877 48.88 22.92 0.76
N LEU A 878 48.63 21.80 0.06
CA LEU A 878 49.19 20.44 0.26
C LEU A 878 48.65 19.54 1.39
N ALA A 879 48.01 18.48 0.92
CA ALA A 879 47.82 17.13 1.45
C ALA A 879 48.83 16.59 2.50
N ARG A 880 48.30 15.76 3.42
CA ARG A 880 48.98 14.53 3.87
C ARG A 880 47.99 13.41 4.22
N ARG A 881 48.46 12.17 4.06
CA ARG A 881 47.75 10.92 4.35
C ARG A 881 47.94 10.48 5.83
N SER A 882 47.30 9.36 6.15
CA SER A 882 47.68 8.29 7.10
C SER A 882 46.99 8.26 8.48
N CYS A 883 46.29 7.13 8.69
CA CYS A 883 46.27 6.29 9.89
C CYS A 883 45.99 6.94 11.26
N TRP A 884 44.83 6.61 11.81
CA TRP A 884 44.73 6.21 13.22
C TRP A 884 44.00 4.86 13.34
N THR A 885 44.52 4.01 14.21
CA THR A 885 44.12 2.62 14.41
C THR A 885 43.34 2.48 15.73
N LEU A 886 42.44 1.49 15.78
CA LEU A 886 42.01 0.74 16.97
C LEU A 886 42.14 1.38 18.37
N ALA A 887 41.00 1.65 18.99
CA ALA A 887 40.84 1.53 20.44
C ALA A 887 39.44 0.97 20.76
N ALA A 888 39.39 -0.22 21.36
CA ALA A 888 38.21 -0.70 22.07
C ALA A 888 38.18 -0.08 23.49
N PRO A 889 37.07 -0.24 24.22
CA PRO A 889 37.16 -1.24 25.29
C PRO A 889 35.92 -2.13 25.43
N MET A 890 36.16 -3.37 25.85
CA MET A 890 35.15 -4.22 26.48
C MET A 890 34.98 -3.79 27.94
N SER A 891 33.76 -3.79 28.45
CA SER A 891 33.50 -4.04 29.87
C SER A 891 32.13 -4.71 30.05
N VAL A 892 32.14 -5.98 30.43
CA VAL A 892 30.96 -6.74 30.85
C VAL A 892 30.96 -6.80 32.37
N SER A 893 29.89 -6.33 33.03
CA SER A 893 29.57 -6.70 34.41
C SER A 893 28.13 -6.37 34.81
N THR A 894 27.25 -7.35 34.60
CA THR A 894 26.27 -7.88 35.59
C THR A 894 25.62 -7.01 36.68
N LEU A 895 24.31 -7.19 36.82
CA LEU A 895 23.51 -7.24 38.07
C LEU A 895 23.32 -5.93 38.88
N ARG A 896 22.28 -5.17 38.55
CA ARG A 896 21.01 -5.15 39.30
C ARG A 896 19.90 -4.45 38.53
#